data_AF-A0AAN7CSE6-F1
#
_entry.id   AF-A0AAN7CSE6-F1
#
_cell.length_a   1.000
_cell.length_b   1.000
_cell.length_c   1.000
_cell.angle_alpha   90.00
_cell.angle_beta   90.00
_cell.angle_gamma   90.00
#
_symmetry.space_group_name_H-M   'P 1'
#
loop_
_entity.id
_entity.type
_entity.pdbx_description
1 polymer ?
#
loop_
_entity_poly.entity_id
_entity_poly.type
_entity_poly.pdbx_seq_one_letter_code
_entity_poly.pdbx_strand_id
1 'polypeptide(L)'
;MALSPKWYQFLVGVFASLGSLLYGYDLGVIAQVIASQSFKTRFSPSDNEEAAVVSVFTGGAFFGAMAAGPMGDKLGRRWTILCGAIVFCLGGALQTGAQALSYLYAGRSIAGLGVGVLCMIVPLYQAELAHPSIRGRVTALQQFMLGIGALAAAWISYGTYVGFDPTNDGQWRTSLGIQVIPAVFLAALILLFPESPRWLIDHGKSELGLKTLAQLHAHGNVDDAWVQAEYQQIRESVEFVRENEAKSYIELFRDRSCFRRLFLACAIQGSVQMTGVSAIQYYSVTIYGLMGIEGDDTLKYQAISSIIALVAQALCILFIDRLGRRWTLIGGNLGNCVTFIIATIMLAKYPPGASNNKAAAWGFIIVTWVYNFSFSATCGPLSWIIPAEIFDTKTRSKGVSIATMTSFALNTMIGQVTGPAMKTVGYRFYLLFVICNLTNAIFFWAFLPETAKRPLEEMNRLFTDAPLFVPTMDRRDWAINDLELRVEEVRAKQESFLGTVKGDLANVTGPPSLLAPSSVVEVGHCWAQHPSVLSAPASEPDPEKRALLVLRWFLIALRSQLYVGVDHHTSSSNSNGNHNKSATTAAHRSIRKPLNAFLGELFLARWTDEAAGCTTRLVAEQVSHHPPITAMHVSSSSIDGDGDAHEVRADGYARVEMTFNGGGVHIRQVGHATLRVERFAEDYLIPLPDVKVRGFLAGCLYPEISGTYHIVSSSGLVAEIRFWGEGMLFGGKRNSFEAKVFRKGQGKEGMGEKKEPIYEVAGCWSEGWTVKDSRTGEVLETYEVDAPENEPAPMEVEPLETQDPWESRRAWAQVLRGLKMGDMRTVVTEKSKIEQAQRQMRASEAARGITWEPLFFRSQQPENHHVFHRLSRGLSWQLHSDKTKGVWRVDDRRVKNMQRPFRGELTPFGY
;
A
#
# COMPACT_ATOMS: atom_id res chain seq x y z
N MET A 1 18.43 -13.71 -0.96
CA MET A 1 17.65 -13.29 0.22
C MET A 1 17.19 -11.86 -0.05
N ALA A 2 15.89 -11.63 -0.28
CA ALA A 2 15.40 -10.29 -0.60
C ALA A 2 15.43 -9.42 0.67
N LEU A 3 16.07 -8.25 0.60
CA LEU A 3 16.11 -7.28 1.71
C LEU A 3 14.68 -6.89 2.11
N SER A 4 14.44 -6.63 3.40
CA SER A 4 13.12 -6.17 3.83
C SER A 4 12.81 -4.78 3.21
N PRO A 5 11.55 -4.45 2.88
CA PRO A 5 11.13 -3.18 2.28
C PRO A 5 11.66 -1.97 3.03
N LYS A 6 11.70 -2.02 4.36
CA LYS A 6 12.26 -0.94 5.20
C LYS A 6 13.76 -0.75 4.96
N TRP A 7 14.52 -1.85 4.92
CA TRP A 7 15.96 -1.80 4.64
C TRP A 7 16.25 -1.45 3.19
N TYR A 8 15.46 -1.96 2.25
CA TYR A 8 15.58 -1.65 0.84
C TYR A 8 15.34 -0.16 0.59
N GLN A 9 14.23 0.41 1.09
CA GLN A 9 13.94 1.85 1.00
C GLN A 9 15.01 2.71 1.68
N PHE A 10 15.49 2.31 2.86
CA PHE A 10 16.54 3.03 3.56
C PHE A 10 17.85 3.04 2.77
N LEU A 11 18.28 1.89 2.24
CA LEU A 11 19.48 1.79 1.40
C LEU A 11 19.31 2.62 0.13
N VAL A 12 18.18 2.51 -0.57
CA VAL A 12 17.87 3.34 -1.74
C VAL A 12 17.94 4.83 -1.41
N GLY A 13 17.38 5.23 -0.26
CA GLY A 13 17.50 6.58 0.26
C GLY A 13 18.94 7.02 0.46
N VAL A 14 19.73 6.25 1.22
CA VAL A 14 21.15 6.50 1.50
C VAL A 14 21.97 6.62 0.21
N PHE A 15 21.80 5.70 -0.73
CA PHE A 15 22.54 5.70 -1.99
C PHE A 15 22.13 6.84 -2.91
N ALA A 16 20.83 7.17 -2.99
CA ALA A 16 20.37 8.35 -3.73
C ALA A 16 20.99 9.65 -3.17
N SER A 17 21.13 9.76 -1.85
CA SER A 17 21.75 10.91 -1.19
C SER A 17 23.26 11.06 -1.40
N LEU A 18 23.94 10.12 -2.07
CA LEU A 18 25.34 10.31 -2.49
C LEU A 18 25.52 11.50 -3.43
N GLY A 19 24.49 11.90 -4.19
CA GLY A 19 24.56 13.13 -4.99
C GLY A 19 24.77 14.37 -4.11
N SER A 20 24.21 14.38 -2.91
CA SER A 20 24.36 15.46 -1.92
C SER A 20 25.72 15.41 -1.22
N LEU A 21 26.35 14.23 -1.14
CA LEU A 21 27.72 14.08 -0.67
C LEU A 21 28.69 14.81 -1.59
N LEU A 22 28.50 14.75 -2.91
CA LEU A 22 29.34 15.48 -3.88
C LEU A 22 29.31 16.99 -3.63
N TYR A 23 28.11 17.53 -3.37
CA TYR A 23 27.98 18.94 -3.02
C TYR A 23 28.70 19.27 -1.72
N GLY A 24 28.48 18.47 -0.67
CA GLY A 24 29.16 18.68 0.62
C GLY A 24 30.68 18.60 0.52
N TYR A 25 31.18 17.67 -0.29
CA TYR A 25 32.61 17.50 -0.53
C TYR A 25 33.20 18.73 -1.22
N ASP A 26 32.55 19.21 -2.27
CA ASP A 26 32.99 20.40 -3.02
C ASP A 26 33.05 21.66 -2.12
N LEU A 27 32.00 21.87 -1.31
CA LEU A 27 31.93 22.96 -0.34
C LEU A 27 33.09 22.93 0.66
N GLY A 28 33.52 21.73 1.08
CA GLY A 28 34.59 21.55 2.06
C GLY A 28 35.99 21.69 1.46
N VAL A 29 36.21 21.17 0.25
CA VAL A 29 37.55 21.17 -0.38
C VAL A 29 37.98 22.55 -0.86
N ILE A 30 37.07 23.35 -1.40
CA ILE A 30 37.46 24.59 -2.08
C ILE A 30 38.12 25.61 -1.16
N ALA A 31 37.72 25.66 0.12
CA ALA A 31 38.31 26.54 1.12
C ALA A 31 39.81 26.24 1.35
N GLN A 32 40.22 24.96 1.28
CA GLN A 32 41.63 24.58 1.38
C GLN A 32 42.38 24.82 0.07
N VAL A 33 41.76 24.55 -1.08
CA VAL A 33 42.40 24.70 -2.39
C VAL A 33 42.86 26.14 -2.60
N ILE A 34 41.97 27.12 -2.39
CA ILE A 34 42.30 28.54 -2.53
C ILE A 34 43.28 29.04 -1.45
N ALA A 35 43.31 28.39 -0.29
CA ALA A 35 44.24 28.73 0.79
C ALA A 35 45.64 28.12 0.59
N SER A 36 45.78 27.07 -0.22
CA SER A 36 47.02 26.30 -0.37
C SER A 36 48.15 27.10 -1.04
N GLN A 37 49.37 26.92 -0.55
CA GLN A 37 50.53 27.69 -1.02
C GLN A 37 50.95 27.31 -2.44
N SER A 38 50.87 26.02 -2.78
CA SER A 38 51.11 25.50 -4.13
C SER A 38 50.18 26.13 -5.16
N PHE A 39 48.87 26.22 -4.85
CA PHE A 39 47.88 26.87 -5.71
C PHE A 39 48.18 28.36 -5.93
N LYS A 40 48.44 29.10 -4.85
CA LYS A 40 48.78 30.53 -4.93
C LYS A 40 50.05 30.77 -5.74
N THR A 41 51.07 29.93 -5.55
CA THR A 41 52.34 30.04 -6.28
C THR A 41 52.16 29.71 -7.76
N ARG A 42 51.36 28.69 -8.09
CA ARG A 42 51.13 28.22 -9.46
C ARG A 42 50.32 29.21 -10.30
N PHE A 43 49.26 29.79 -9.73
CA PHE A 43 48.28 30.59 -10.47
C PHE A 43 48.35 32.09 -10.17
N SER A 44 48.91 32.51 -9.04
CA SER A 44 48.97 33.91 -8.59
C SER A 44 47.66 34.69 -8.80
N PRO A 45 46.49 34.16 -8.36
CA PRO A 45 45.21 34.78 -8.63
C PRO A 45 45.01 36.09 -7.85
N SER A 46 44.31 37.05 -8.45
CA SER A 46 43.77 38.21 -7.75
C SER A 46 42.59 37.83 -6.84
N ASP A 47 42.23 38.69 -5.89
CA ASP A 47 41.09 38.45 -4.99
C ASP A 47 39.77 38.16 -5.74
N ASN A 48 39.56 38.87 -6.86
CA ASN A 48 38.38 38.68 -7.70
C ASN A 48 38.42 37.33 -8.44
N GLU A 49 39.61 36.87 -8.82
CA GLU A 49 39.81 35.59 -9.49
C GLU A 49 39.66 34.42 -8.52
N GLU A 50 40.15 34.53 -7.27
CA GLU A 50 39.89 33.54 -6.20
C GLU A 50 38.39 33.47 -5.87
N ALA A 51 37.74 34.62 -5.70
CA ALA A 51 36.30 34.70 -5.47
C ALA A 51 35.51 34.09 -6.65
N ALA A 52 35.96 34.32 -7.89
CA ALA A 52 35.37 33.70 -9.08
C ALA A 52 35.57 32.18 -9.10
N VAL A 53 36.72 31.66 -8.65
CA VAL A 53 36.92 30.20 -8.53
C VAL A 53 35.86 29.63 -7.58
N VAL A 54 35.56 30.29 -6.45
CA VAL A 54 34.53 29.81 -5.53
C VAL A 54 33.11 29.94 -6.11
N SER A 55 32.78 31.10 -6.70
CA SER A 55 31.40 31.45 -7.08
C SER A 55 30.92 30.75 -8.36
N VAL A 56 31.81 30.51 -9.33
CA VAL A 56 31.44 29.92 -10.63
C VAL A 56 30.85 28.50 -10.50
N PHE A 57 31.23 27.76 -9.46
CA PHE A 57 30.61 26.46 -9.16
C PHE A 57 29.13 26.58 -8.83
N THR A 58 28.77 27.52 -7.96
CA THR A 58 27.37 27.75 -7.57
C THR A 58 26.58 28.40 -8.70
N GLY A 59 27.22 29.21 -9.54
CA GLY A 59 26.65 29.71 -10.80
C GLY A 59 26.32 28.57 -11.79
N GLY A 60 27.22 27.60 -11.94
CA GLY A 60 26.92 26.38 -12.69
C GLY A 60 25.74 25.60 -12.09
N ALA A 61 25.70 25.49 -10.76
CA ALA A 61 24.62 24.79 -10.06
C ALA A 61 23.24 25.45 -10.23
N PHE A 62 23.18 26.78 -10.38
CA PHE A 62 21.96 27.50 -10.73
C PHE A 62 21.37 27.00 -12.07
N PHE A 63 22.20 26.94 -13.12
CA PHE A 63 21.76 26.45 -14.43
C PHE A 63 21.48 24.95 -14.42
N GLY A 64 22.22 24.18 -13.61
CA GLY A 64 21.97 22.77 -13.39
C GLY A 64 20.59 22.52 -12.77
N ALA A 65 20.24 23.27 -11.72
CA ALA A 65 18.93 23.19 -11.07
C ALA A 65 17.78 23.61 -11.99
N MET A 66 18.01 24.58 -12.88
CA MET A 66 17.06 24.99 -13.92
C MET A 66 16.80 23.86 -14.93
N ALA A 67 17.85 23.18 -15.39
CA ALA A 67 17.72 22.06 -16.33
C ALA A 67 17.12 20.79 -15.70
N ALA A 68 17.32 20.60 -14.39
CA ALA A 68 16.93 19.39 -13.66
C ALA A 68 15.43 19.10 -13.70
N GLY A 69 14.57 20.11 -13.59
CA GLY A 69 13.11 19.94 -13.61
C GLY A 69 12.62 19.34 -14.92
N PRO A 70 12.84 20.00 -16.07
CA PRO A 70 12.47 19.46 -17.38
C PRO A 70 13.13 18.13 -17.72
N MET A 71 14.39 17.92 -17.30
CA MET A 71 15.08 16.63 -17.48
C MET A 71 14.42 15.52 -16.66
N GLY A 72 14.13 15.78 -15.38
CA GLY A 72 13.48 14.82 -14.48
C GLY A 72 12.09 14.41 -14.95
N ASP A 73 11.34 15.38 -15.48
CA ASP A 73 10.00 15.13 -16.02
C ASP A 73 10.06 14.32 -17.33
N LYS A 74 11.02 14.57 -18.23
CA LYS A 74 11.12 13.88 -19.54
C LYS A 74 11.88 12.55 -19.52
N LEU A 75 13.01 12.49 -18.84
CA LEU A 75 13.94 11.34 -18.85
C LEU A 75 13.70 10.38 -17.69
N GLY A 76 12.99 10.82 -16.65
CA GLY A 76 12.88 10.10 -15.38
C GLY A 76 13.95 10.53 -14.39
N ARG A 77 13.78 10.12 -13.13
CA ARG A 77 14.62 10.56 -12.02
C ARG A 77 15.98 9.85 -12.08
N ARG A 78 15.97 8.55 -12.39
CA ARG A 78 17.18 7.72 -12.47
C ARG A 78 18.17 8.22 -13.52
N TRP A 79 17.69 8.49 -14.74
CA TRP A 79 18.52 8.97 -15.84
C TRP A 79 19.02 10.40 -15.62
N THR A 80 18.21 11.25 -14.98
CA THR A 80 18.62 12.62 -14.63
C THR A 80 19.76 12.61 -13.60
N ILE A 81 19.70 11.74 -12.59
CA ILE A 81 20.81 11.55 -11.63
C ILE A 81 22.08 11.08 -12.35
N LEU A 82 21.97 10.11 -13.26
CA LEU A 82 23.11 9.62 -14.03
C LEU A 82 23.76 10.73 -14.85
N CYS A 83 22.97 11.54 -15.56
CA CYS A 83 23.47 12.65 -16.34
C CYS A 83 24.20 13.67 -15.45
N GLY A 84 23.61 14.03 -14.30
CA GLY A 84 24.24 14.92 -13.33
C GLY A 84 25.58 14.40 -12.81
N ALA A 85 25.66 13.10 -12.51
CA ALA A 85 26.89 12.45 -12.04
C ALA A 85 27.99 12.43 -13.12
N ILE A 86 27.65 12.12 -14.38
CA ILE A 86 28.61 12.14 -15.50
C ILE A 86 29.13 13.56 -15.73
N VAL A 87 28.25 14.56 -15.75
CA VAL A 87 28.63 15.97 -15.89
C VAL A 87 29.55 16.40 -14.74
N PHE A 88 29.25 15.97 -13.51
CA PHE A 88 30.13 16.23 -12.37
C PHE A 88 31.51 15.59 -12.53
N CYS A 89 31.59 14.33 -12.97
CA CYS A 89 32.87 13.65 -13.23
C CYS A 89 33.73 14.40 -14.28
N LEU A 90 33.11 14.88 -15.36
CA LEU A 90 33.81 15.67 -16.38
C LEU A 90 34.36 16.98 -15.80
N GLY A 91 33.57 17.68 -15.01
CA GLY A 91 34.01 18.90 -14.32
C GLY A 91 35.13 18.64 -13.32
N GLY A 92 35.02 17.57 -12.51
CA GLY A 92 36.04 17.18 -11.53
C GLY A 92 37.36 16.76 -12.20
N ALA A 93 37.29 16.01 -13.30
CA ALA A 93 38.48 15.63 -14.08
C ALA A 93 39.20 16.86 -14.66
N LEU A 94 38.44 17.83 -15.19
CA LEU A 94 39.00 19.07 -15.74
C LEU A 94 39.68 19.93 -14.68
N GLN A 95 39.10 19.99 -13.47
CA GLN A 95 39.70 20.68 -12.32
C GLN A 95 40.98 19.99 -11.85
N THR A 96 40.98 18.66 -11.77
CA THR A 96 42.13 17.87 -11.32
C THR A 96 43.32 18.04 -12.26
N GLY A 97 43.06 18.10 -13.57
CA GLY A 97 44.07 18.31 -14.61
C GLY A 97 44.43 19.78 -14.88
N ALA A 98 43.97 20.73 -14.07
CA ALA A 98 44.09 22.15 -14.40
C ALA A 98 45.55 22.62 -14.50
N GLN A 99 45.86 23.25 -15.64
CA GLN A 99 47.16 23.88 -15.92
C GLN A 99 47.09 25.41 -15.93
N ALA A 100 45.87 25.96 -16.03
CA ALA A 100 45.58 27.40 -15.98
C ALA A 100 44.26 27.63 -15.22
N LEU A 101 44.04 28.85 -14.72
CA LEU A 101 42.80 29.22 -14.02
C LEU A 101 41.53 28.98 -14.86
N SER A 102 41.62 29.11 -16.19
CA SER A 102 40.51 28.82 -17.10
C SER A 102 39.99 27.38 -17.00
N TYR A 103 40.86 26.41 -16.75
CA TYR A 103 40.48 25.01 -16.53
C TYR A 103 39.69 24.86 -15.23
N LEU A 104 40.07 25.60 -14.19
CA LEU A 104 39.34 25.63 -12.93
C LEU A 104 37.97 26.28 -13.12
N TYR A 105 37.88 27.43 -13.80
CA TYR A 105 36.59 28.07 -14.07
C TYR A 105 35.63 27.19 -14.87
N ALA A 106 36.11 26.60 -15.98
CA ALA A 106 35.32 25.68 -16.79
C ALA A 106 34.95 24.42 -16.00
N GLY A 107 35.93 23.81 -15.31
CA GLY A 107 35.71 22.59 -14.54
C GLY A 107 34.76 22.79 -13.37
N ARG A 108 34.82 23.93 -12.68
CA ARG A 108 33.87 24.30 -11.63
C ARG A 108 32.49 24.61 -12.18
N SER A 109 32.39 25.31 -13.31
CA SER A 109 31.10 25.54 -13.98
C SER A 109 30.41 24.22 -14.31
N ILE A 110 31.15 23.29 -14.92
CA ILE A 110 30.64 21.98 -15.35
C ILE A 110 30.32 21.10 -14.13
N ALA A 111 31.19 21.04 -13.13
CA ALA A 111 30.90 20.32 -11.89
C ALA A 111 29.67 20.91 -11.19
N GLY A 112 29.57 22.24 -11.17
CA GLY A 112 28.42 22.99 -10.68
C GLY A 112 27.13 22.57 -11.38
N LEU A 113 27.09 22.53 -12.72
CA LEU A 113 25.95 22.04 -13.49
C LEU A 113 25.50 20.65 -13.03
N GLY A 114 26.45 19.73 -12.86
CA GLY A 114 26.18 18.38 -12.36
C GLY A 114 25.58 18.39 -10.95
N VAL A 115 26.17 19.15 -10.01
CA VAL A 115 25.66 19.27 -8.65
C VAL A 115 24.29 19.94 -8.60
N GLY A 116 24.05 20.97 -9.40
CA GLY A 116 22.74 21.62 -9.50
C GLY A 116 21.64 20.66 -9.89
N VAL A 117 21.92 19.78 -10.86
CA VAL A 117 21.02 18.70 -11.24
C VAL A 117 20.77 17.74 -10.08
N LEU A 118 21.84 17.27 -9.43
CA LEU A 118 21.75 16.31 -8.33
C LEU A 118 21.01 16.86 -7.11
N CYS A 119 21.32 18.08 -6.66
CA CYS A 119 20.69 18.71 -5.50
C CYS A 119 19.19 18.95 -5.69
N MET A 120 18.73 19.14 -6.93
CA MET A 120 17.31 19.27 -7.25
C MET A 120 16.61 17.90 -7.34
N ILE A 121 17.19 16.95 -8.08
CA ILE A 121 16.48 15.71 -8.43
C ILE A 121 16.53 14.64 -7.34
N VAL A 122 17.60 14.58 -6.54
CA VAL A 122 17.79 13.57 -5.48
C VAL A 122 16.69 13.63 -4.42
N PRO A 123 16.37 14.78 -3.80
CA PRO A 123 15.27 14.86 -2.83
C PRO A 123 13.92 14.47 -3.45
N LEU A 124 13.68 14.86 -4.70
CA LEU A 124 12.45 14.52 -5.41
C LEU A 124 12.34 13.00 -5.56
N TYR A 125 13.42 12.35 -6.02
CA TYR A 125 13.49 10.91 -6.18
C TYR A 125 13.31 10.17 -4.85
N GLN A 126 13.96 10.62 -3.77
CA GLN A 126 13.80 10.05 -2.43
C GLN A 126 12.36 10.16 -1.93
N ALA A 127 11.73 11.33 -2.09
CA ALA A 127 10.36 11.57 -1.67
C ALA A 127 9.34 10.71 -2.44
N GLU A 128 9.62 10.42 -3.72
CA GLU A 128 8.77 9.60 -4.57
C GLU A 128 8.89 8.09 -4.32
N LEU A 129 10.00 7.64 -3.71
CA LEU A 129 10.24 6.23 -3.36
C LEU A 129 9.86 5.91 -1.90
N ALA A 130 10.04 6.87 -1.00
CA ALA A 130 9.86 6.66 0.42
C ALA A 130 8.38 6.53 0.83
N HIS A 131 8.10 5.54 1.66
CA HIS A 131 6.80 5.42 2.34
C HIS A 131 6.51 6.67 3.18
N PRO A 132 5.26 7.19 3.21
CA PRO A 132 4.92 8.44 3.92
C PRO A 132 5.40 8.50 5.37
N SER A 133 5.34 7.40 6.12
CA SER A 133 5.73 7.34 7.53
C SER A 133 7.23 7.57 7.80
N ILE A 134 8.10 7.37 6.81
CA ILE A 134 9.55 7.57 6.94
C ILE A 134 10.07 8.68 6.02
N ARG A 135 9.21 9.29 5.20
CA ARG A 135 9.57 10.25 4.15
C ARG A 135 10.41 11.42 4.65
N GLY A 136 10.02 12.02 5.78
CA GLY A 136 10.77 13.13 6.39
C GLY A 136 12.20 12.74 6.77
N ARG A 137 12.37 11.54 7.35
CA ARG A 137 13.70 11.01 7.73
C ARG A 137 14.55 10.70 6.52
N VAL A 138 13.98 10.08 5.48
CA VAL A 138 14.69 9.76 4.24
C VAL A 138 15.12 11.04 3.52
N THR A 139 14.24 12.04 3.45
CA THR A 139 14.57 13.34 2.83
C THR A 139 15.63 14.09 3.62
N ALA A 140 15.62 13.99 4.96
CA ALA A 140 16.65 14.58 5.82
C ALA A 140 18.04 13.94 5.65
N LEU A 141 18.13 12.70 5.09
CA LEU A 141 19.43 12.08 4.76
C LEU A 141 20.22 12.88 3.73
N GLN A 142 19.57 13.71 2.90
CA GLN A 142 20.27 14.60 1.98
C GLN A 142 21.23 15.54 2.71
N GLN A 143 20.76 16.23 3.74
CA GLN A 143 21.60 17.16 4.49
C GLN A 143 22.68 16.42 5.29
N PHE A 144 22.35 15.22 5.80
CA PHE A 144 23.31 14.37 6.50
C PHE A 144 24.44 13.89 5.58
N MET A 145 24.14 13.46 4.35
CA MET A 145 25.15 13.08 3.37
C MET A 145 25.98 14.26 2.88
N LEU A 146 25.38 15.45 2.78
CA LEU A 146 26.13 16.69 2.57
C LEU A 146 27.13 16.91 3.72
N GLY A 147 26.71 16.72 4.97
CA GLY A 147 27.60 16.75 6.14
C GLY A 147 28.73 15.72 6.07
N ILE A 148 28.44 14.48 5.68
CA ILE A 148 29.46 13.43 5.47
C ILE A 148 30.46 13.85 4.40
N GLY A 149 29.98 14.41 3.28
CA GLY A 149 30.84 14.94 2.21
C GLY A 149 31.76 16.03 2.71
N ALA A 150 31.23 17.01 3.45
CA ALA A 150 32.00 18.11 4.02
C ALA A 150 33.02 17.61 5.06
N LEU A 151 32.66 16.63 5.88
CA LEU A 151 33.57 15.99 6.84
C LEU A 151 34.71 15.26 6.13
N ALA A 152 34.40 14.46 5.12
CA ALA A 152 35.42 13.76 4.33
C ALA A 152 36.35 14.75 3.63
N ALA A 153 35.80 15.79 3.01
CA ALA A 153 36.56 16.86 2.40
C ALA A 153 37.48 17.57 3.40
N ALA A 154 37.01 17.92 4.60
CA ALA A 154 37.82 18.60 5.60
C ALA A 154 39.02 17.77 6.05
N TRP A 155 38.84 16.46 6.30
CA TRP A 155 39.92 15.57 6.71
C TRP A 155 40.89 15.23 5.57
N ILE A 156 40.38 15.04 4.34
CA ILE A 156 41.23 14.84 3.16
C ILE A 156 42.02 16.11 2.87
N SER A 157 41.41 17.28 2.99
CA SER A 157 42.06 18.58 2.79
C SER A 157 43.16 18.82 3.84
N TYR A 158 42.90 18.47 5.11
CA TYR A 158 43.92 18.51 6.15
C TYR A 158 45.07 17.52 5.87
N GLY A 159 44.74 16.28 5.52
CA GLY A 159 45.73 15.23 5.23
C GLY A 159 46.61 15.55 4.02
N THR A 160 46.02 16.11 2.95
CA THR A 160 46.79 16.56 1.77
C THR A 160 47.60 17.82 2.07
N TYR A 161 47.09 18.74 2.89
CA TYR A 161 47.80 19.94 3.31
C TYR A 161 49.07 19.62 4.12
N VAL A 162 48.99 18.67 5.05
CA VAL A 162 50.12 18.26 5.92
C VAL A 162 51.01 17.21 5.25
N GLY A 163 50.43 16.33 4.42
CA GLY A 163 51.15 15.18 3.85
C GLY A 163 51.96 15.49 2.59
N PHE A 164 51.59 16.53 1.83
CA PHE A 164 52.34 16.97 0.65
C PHE A 164 53.19 18.20 0.98
N ASP A 165 54.36 18.30 0.35
CA ASP A 165 55.20 19.50 0.42
C ASP A 165 54.43 20.74 -0.11
N PRO A 166 54.58 21.93 0.52
CA PRO A 166 53.89 23.15 0.09
C PRO A 166 54.11 23.57 -1.37
N THR A 167 55.16 23.07 -2.02
CA THR A 167 55.46 23.33 -3.44
C THR A 167 54.83 22.30 -4.40
N ASN A 168 54.28 21.20 -3.88
CA ASN A 168 53.73 20.12 -4.68
C ASN A 168 52.24 20.37 -5.01
N ASP A 169 51.93 20.50 -6.31
CA ASP A 169 50.55 20.65 -6.81
C ASP A 169 49.62 19.48 -6.43
N GLY A 170 50.17 18.34 -6.01
CA GLY A 170 49.43 17.23 -5.43
C GLY A 170 48.59 17.63 -4.21
N GLN A 171 48.97 18.71 -3.50
CA GLN A 171 48.25 19.24 -2.34
C GLN A 171 46.81 19.66 -2.66
N TRP A 172 46.58 20.34 -3.80
CA TRP A 172 45.24 20.78 -4.21
C TRP A 172 44.61 19.84 -5.26
N ARG A 173 45.43 19.24 -6.15
CA ARG A 173 44.94 18.31 -7.19
C ARG A 173 44.35 17.03 -6.61
N THR A 174 44.98 16.46 -5.59
CA THR A 174 44.49 15.21 -4.98
C THR A 174 43.13 15.43 -4.32
N SER A 175 42.97 16.54 -3.60
CA SER A 175 41.70 16.93 -2.97
C SER A 175 40.59 17.15 -4.02
N LEU A 176 40.88 17.83 -5.13
CA LEU A 176 39.91 17.97 -6.23
C LEU A 176 39.67 16.66 -7.00
N GLY A 177 40.64 15.76 -7.08
CA GLY A 177 40.52 14.49 -7.80
C GLY A 177 39.68 13.45 -7.06
N ILE A 178 39.78 13.39 -5.73
CA ILE A 178 39.03 12.43 -4.92
C ILE A 178 37.52 12.61 -5.04
N GLN A 179 37.02 13.82 -5.32
CA GLN A 179 35.58 14.07 -5.52
C GLN A 179 34.97 13.25 -6.67
N VAL A 180 35.78 12.83 -7.64
CA VAL A 180 35.32 12.02 -8.79
C VAL A 180 34.95 10.60 -8.36
N ILE A 181 35.59 10.06 -7.32
CA ILE A 181 35.37 8.68 -6.84
C ILE A 181 33.90 8.45 -6.42
N PRO A 182 33.32 9.22 -5.47
CA PRO A 182 31.91 9.04 -5.11
C PRO A 182 30.96 9.33 -6.27
N ALA A 183 31.34 10.18 -7.23
CA ALA A 183 30.51 10.49 -8.40
C ALA A 183 30.45 9.33 -9.40
N VAL A 184 31.59 8.67 -9.67
CA VAL A 184 31.65 7.44 -10.48
C VAL A 184 30.84 6.32 -9.81
N PHE A 185 30.96 6.20 -8.49
CA PHE A 185 30.19 5.21 -7.73
C PHE A 185 28.68 5.47 -7.82
N LEU A 186 28.25 6.72 -7.69
CA LEU A 186 26.86 7.12 -7.90
C LEU A 186 26.39 6.81 -9.33
N ALA A 187 27.18 7.16 -10.35
CA ALA A 187 26.85 6.89 -11.75
C ALA A 187 26.73 5.39 -12.06
N ALA A 188 27.61 4.55 -11.49
CA ALA A 188 27.56 3.11 -11.68
C ALA A 188 26.37 2.47 -10.96
N LEU A 189 26.11 2.87 -9.71
CA LEU A 189 25.09 2.24 -8.89
C LEU A 189 23.67 2.68 -9.25
N ILE A 190 23.47 3.93 -9.68
CA ILE A 190 22.11 4.46 -9.94
C ILE A 190 21.32 3.62 -10.97
N LEU A 191 22.03 2.94 -11.88
CA LEU A 191 21.45 2.03 -12.86
C LEU A 191 20.80 0.78 -12.25
N LEU A 192 21.22 0.37 -11.05
CA LEU A 192 20.66 -0.77 -10.32
C LEU A 192 19.37 -0.42 -9.56
N PHE A 193 19.07 0.87 -9.41
CA PHE A 193 17.90 1.35 -8.67
C PHE A 193 16.65 1.43 -9.56
N PRO A 194 15.46 1.26 -8.96
CA PRO A 194 14.20 1.36 -9.70
C PRO A 194 13.92 2.79 -10.12
N GLU A 195 13.22 2.99 -11.23
CA GLU A 195 12.72 4.33 -11.57
C GLU A 195 11.59 4.73 -10.61
N SER A 196 11.31 6.03 -10.49
CA SER A 196 10.19 6.50 -9.67
C SER A 196 8.85 5.87 -10.12
N PRO A 197 8.09 5.24 -9.21
CA PRO A 197 6.79 4.66 -9.56
C PRO A 197 5.78 5.73 -10.00
N ARG A 198 5.86 6.94 -9.41
CA ARG A 198 5.04 8.09 -9.80
C ARG A 198 5.36 8.55 -11.21
N TRP A 199 6.64 8.60 -11.58
CA TRP A 199 7.06 8.93 -12.95
C TRP A 199 6.55 7.91 -13.97
N LEU A 200 6.69 6.61 -13.64
CA LEU A 200 6.26 5.51 -14.50
C LEU A 200 4.76 5.58 -14.79
N ILE A 201 3.93 5.83 -13.76
CA ILE A 201 2.48 5.97 -13.91
C ILE A 201 2.12 7.22 -14.74
N ASP A 202 2.77 8.37 -14.50
CA ASP A 202 2.55 9.59 -15.31
C ASP A 202 2.91 9.41 -16.80
N HIS A 203 3.84 8.50 -17.11
CA HIS A 203 4.27 8.18 -18.48
C HIS A 203 3.53 6.97 -19.09
N GLY A 204 2.42 6.55 -18.49
CA GLY A 204 1.57 5.46 -19.01
C GLY A 204 2.15 4.05 -18.81
N LYS A 205 3.25 3.91 -18.05
CA LYS A 205 3.85 2.62 -17.69
C LYS A 205 3.30 2.13 -16.34
N SER A 206 1.97 2.09 -16.21
CA SER A 206 1.31 1.92 -14.92
C SER A 206 1.57 0.55 -14.28
N GLU A 207 1.63 -0.53 -15.06
CA GLU A 207 1.99 -1.87 -14.55
C GLU A 207 3.40 -1.92 -13.96
N LEU A 208 4.38 -1.27 -14.61
CA LEU A 208 5.74 -1.20 -14.11
C LEU A 208 5.80 -0.33 -12.84
N GLY A 209 5.03 0.76 -12.82
CA GLY A 209 4.87 1.61 -11.64
C GLY A 209 4.31 0.84 -10.44
N LEU A 210 3.25 0.05 -10.63
CA LEU A 210 2.67 -0.81 -9.61
C LEU A 210 3.68 -1.85 -9.11
N LYS A 211 4.40 -2.51 -10.02
CA LYS A 211 5.43 -3.50 -9.67
C LYS A 211 6.58 -2.88 -8.87
N THR A 212 7.03 -1.67 -9.26
CA THR A 212 8.04 -0.94 -8.51
C THR A 212 7.54 -0.53 -7.13
N LEU A 213 6.29 -0.08 -7.02
CA LEU A 213 5.68 0.30 -5.75
C LEU A 213 5.56 -0.93 -4.81
N ALA A 214 5.15 -2.07 -5.37
CA ALA A 214 5.12 -3.36 -4.69
C ALA A 214 6.51 -3.80 -4.19
N GLN A 215 7.53 -3.66 -5.02
CA GLN A 215 8.92 -3.98 -4.64
C GLN A 215 9.41 -3.08 -3.51
N LEU A 216 9.09 -1.79 -3.57
CA LEU A 216 9.50 -0.82 -2.57
C LEU A 216 8.79 -1.05 -1.23
N HIS A 217 7.48 -1.33 -1.23
CA HIS A 217 6.65 -1.24 -0.02
C HIS A 217 6.14 -2.59 0.51
N ALA A 218 6.01 -3.61 -0.35
CA ALA A 218 5.34 -4.88 0.01
C ALA A 218 6.05 -6.15 -0.50
N HIS A 219 7.40 -6.18 -0.52
CA HIS A 219 8.19 -7.36 -0.96
C HIS A 219 7.89 -7.83 -2.40
N GLY A 220 7.39 -6.95 -3.26
CA GLY A 220 6.97 -7.29 -4.62
C GLY A 220 5.53 -7.82 -4.72
N ASN A 221 4.77 -7.82 -3.62
CA ASN A 221 3.34 -8.14 -3.64
C ASN A 221 2.55 -6.96 -4.24
N VAL A 222 2.09 -7.12 -5.48
CA VAL A 222 1.28 -6.11 -6.18
C VAL A 222 -0.14 -6.03 -5.64
N ASP A 223 -0.64 -7.07 -4.95
CA ASP A 223 -2.00 -7.13 -4.42
C ASP A 223 -2.09 -6.61 -2.97
N ASP A 224 -0.99 -6.09 -2.43
CA ASP A 224 -0.98 -5.48 -1.11
C ASP A 224 -1.90 -4.25 -1.06
N ALA A 225 -2.74 -4.15 -0.02
CA ALA A 225 -3.76 -3.12 0.10
C ALA A 225 -3.19 -1.71 0.14
N TRP A 226 -2.01 -1.52 0.76
CA TRP A 226 -1.32 -0.23 0.76
C TRP A 226 -0.80 0.11 -0.64
N VAL A 227 -0.18 -0.86 -1.31
CA VAL A 227 0.36 -0.68 -2.66
C VAL A 227 -0.73 -0.33 -3.66
N GLN A 228 -1.87 -1.02 -3.60
CA GLN A 228 -3.03 -0.75 -4.46
C GLN A 228 -3.66 0.61 -4.14
N ALA A 229 -3.79 0.98 -2.87
CA ALA A 229 -4.31 2.28 -2.47
C ALA A 229 -3.39 3.43 -2.94
N GLU A 230 -2.08 3.32 -2.73
CA GLU A 230 -1.12 4.33 -3.18
C GLU A 230 -1.04 4.38 -4.72
N TYR A 231 -1.10 3.23 -5.40
CA TYR A 231 -1.17 3.18 -6.86
C TYR A 231 -2.41 3.88 -7.41
N GLN A 232 -3.59 3.60 -6.83
CA GLN A 232 -4.85 4.21 -7.23
C GLN A 232 -4.85 5.72 -6.97
N GLN A 233 -4.35 6.15 -5.81
CA GLN A 233 -4.20 7.58 -5.48
C GLN A 233 -3.28 8.29 -6.48
N ILE A 234 -2.14 7.67 -6.84
CA ILE A 234 -1.24 8.22 -7.85
C ILE A 234 -1.94 8.30 -9.21
N ARG A 235 -2.65 7.24 -9.63
CA ARG A 235 -3.39 7.22 -10.90
C ARG A 235 -4.46 8.31 -10.96
N GLU A 236 -5.29 8.43 -9.94
CA GLU A 236 -6.32 9.47 -9.85
C GLU A 236 -5.70 10.87 -9.92
N SER A 237 -4.58 11.09 -9.22
CA SER A 237 -3.86 12.36 -9.29
C SER A 237 -3.35 12.66 -10.71
N VAL A 238 -2.79 11.66 -11.40
CA VAL A 238 -2.25 11.77 -12.76
C VAL A 238 -3.36 11.99 -13.79
N GLU A 239 -4.47 11.26 -13.69
CA GLU A 239 -5.65 11.41 -14.55
C GLU A 239 -6.25 12.82 -14.37
N PHE A 240 -6.42 13.28 -13.13
CA PHE A 240 -6.85 14.64 -12.84
C PHE A 240 -5.88 15.71 -13.37
N VAL A 241 -4.57 15.46 -13.43
CA VAL A 241 -3.62 16.40 -14.07
C VAL A 241 -3.79 16.41 -15.58
N ARG A 242 -3.92 15.24 -16.21
CA ARG A 242 -4.06 15.09 -17.67
C ARG A 242 -5.35 15.73 -18.19
N GLU A 243 -6.45 15.60 -17.46
CA GLU A 243 -7.74 16.19 -17.82
C GLU A 243 -7.79 17.72 -17.66
N ASN A 244 -6.95 18.30 -16.79
CA ASN A 244 -6.96 19.74 -16.48
C ASN A 244 -5.80 20.52 -17.14
N GLU A 245 -5.11 19.99 -18.15
CA GLU A 245 -4.03 20.63 -18.94
C GLU A 245 -2.91 21.35 -18.13
N ALA A 246 -2.73 20.99 -16.85
CA ALA A 246 -1.87 21.74 -15.94
C ALA A 246 -0.41 21.26 -15.98
N LYS A 247 0.33 21.63 -17.03
CA LYS A 247 1.79 21.43 -17.12
C LYS A 247 2.61 22.72 -17.32
N SER A 248 2.04 23.92 -17.18
CA SER A 248 2.79 25.16 -17.45
C SER A 248 3.55 25.69 -16.23
N TYR A 249 4.72 26.33 -16.44
CA TYR A 249 5.43 27.08 -15.39
C TYR A 249 4.66 28.34 -14.97
N ILE A 250 3.79 28.87 -15.85
CA ILE A 250 3.01 30.08 -15.62
C ILE A 250 1.98 29.89 -14.49
N GLU A 251 1.48 28.67 -14.29
CA GLU A 251 0.52 28.35 -13.24
C GLU A 251 1.07 28.62 -11.84
N LEU A 252 2.38 28.44 -11.62
CA LEU A 252 3.04 28.77 -10.36
C LEU A 252 2.89 30.24 -9.95
N PHE A 253 2.73 31.13 -10.93
CA PHE A 253 2.62 32.57 -10.72
C PHE A 253 1.18 33.08 -10.79
N ARG A 254 0.27 32.30 -11.39
CA ARG A 254 -1.12 32.70 -11.60
C ARG A 254 -2.04 32.24 -10.47
N ASP A 255 -1.81 31.04 -9.93
CA ASP A 255 -2.57 30.52 -8.80
C ASP A 255 -2.03 31.07 -7.47
N ARG A 256 -2.91 31.64 -6.65
CA ARG A 256 -2.55 32.27 -5.37
C ARG A 256 -1.92 31.28 -4.38
N SER A 257 -2.40 30.04 -4.34
CA SER A 257 -1.91 28.97 -3.48
C SER A 257 -0.53 28.51 -3.93
N CYS A 258 -0.35 28.30 -5.23
CA CYS A 258 0.94 27.92 -5.82
C CYS A 258 1.98 29.02 -5.63
N PHE A 259 1.62 30.29 -5.86
CA PHE A 259 2.52 31.43 -5.68
C PHE A 259 2.96 31.57 -4.22
N ARG A 260 2.04 31.41 -3.26
CA ARG A 260 2.38 31.44 -1.82
C ARG A 260 3.42 30.39 -1.45
N ARG A 261 3.31 29.17 -1.99
CA ARG A 261 4.30 28.10 -1.77
C ARG A 261 5.62 28.38 -2.43
N LEU A 262 5.58 28.84 -3.68
CA LEU A 262 6.78 29.21 -4.42
C LEU A 262 7.56 30.29 -3.67
N PHE A 263 6.87 31.33 -3.23
CA PHE A 263 7.47 32.42 -2.48
C PHE A 263 8.09 31.93 -1.17
N LEU A 264 7.39 31.08 -0.39
CA LEU A 264 7.93 30.51 0.84
C LEU A 264 9.13 29.58 0.59
N ALA A 265 9.08 28.75 -0.45
CA ALA A 265 10.20 27.89 -0.83
C ALA A 265 11.45 28.70 -1.18
N CYS A 266 11.28 29.75 -1.99
CA CYS A 266 12.37 30.64 -2.38
C CYS A 266 12.87 31.45 -1.18
N ALA A 267 11.97 31.94 -0.32
CA ALA A 267 12.33 32.66 0.90
C ALA A 267 13.12 31.77 1.86
N ILE A 268 12.75 30.50 2.05
CA ILE A 268 13.50 29.54 2.87
C ILE A 268 14.90 29.33 2.29
N GLN A 269 14.98 28.97 1.00
CA GLN A 269 16.27 28.71 0.35
C GLN A 269 17.18 29.95 0.35
N GLY A 270 16.61 31.14 0.14
CA GLY A 270 17.36 32.39 0.23
C GLY A 270 17.76 32.75 1.66
N SER A 271 16.87 32.56 2.63
CA SER A 271 17.12 32.86 4.04
C SER A 271 18.32 32.09 4.59
N VAL A 272 18.50 30.84 4.15
CA VAL A 272 19.58 29.94 4.58
C VAL A 272 20.93 30.45 4.10
N GLN A 273 21.00 30.98 2.88
CA GLN A 273 22.23 31.64 2.42
C GLN A 273 22.51 32.92 3.22
N MET A 274 21.45 33.63 3.61
CA MET A 274 21.52 34.84 4.43
C MET A 274 21.74 34.59 5.93
N THR A 275 21.82 33.33 6.39
CA THR A 275 22.21 33.05 7.77
C THR A 275 23.70 33.32 8.00
N GLY A 276 24.51 33.35 6.93
CA GLY A 276 25.97 33.51 6.98
C GLY A 276 26.75 32.19 6.89
N VAL A 277 26.08 31.06 6.61
CA VAL A 277 26.73 29.74 6.55
C VAL A 277 27.78 29.68 5.46
N SER A 278 27.46 30.13 4.24
CA SER A 278 28.36 30.06 3.08
C SER A 278 29.57 30.97 3.24
N ALA A 279 29.38 32.15 3.86
CA ALA A 279 30.47 33.05 4.20
C ALA A 279 31.48 32.39 5.15
N ILE A 280 30.98 31.76 6.24
CA ILE A 280 31.83 31.03 7.18
C ILE A 280 32.47 29.82 6.50
N GLN A 281 31.76 29.09 5.65
CA GLN A 281 32.26 27.85 5.07
C GLN A 281 33.38 28.08 4.06
N TYR A 282 33.20 29.01 3.11
CA TYR A 282 34.20 29.29 2.07
C TYR A 282 35.42 30.04 2.59
N TYR A 283 35.22 30.96 3.53
CA TYR A 283 36.29 31.82 4.04
C TYR A 283 36.71 31.46 5.47
N SER A 284 36.36 30.27 5.95
CA SER A 284 36.72 29.78 7.31
C SER A 284 38.20 29.97 7.61
N VAL A 285 39.08 29.61 6.66
CA VAL A 285 40.53 29.74 6.83
C VAL A 285 40.95 31.19 7.05
N THR A 286 40.42 32.10 6.24
CA THR A 286 40.66 33.54 6.38
C THR A 286 40.10 34.07 7.69
N ILE A 287 38.89 33.65 8.08
CA ILE A 287 38.21 34.08 9.32
C ILE A 287 39.00 33.64 10.56
N TYR A 288 39.50 32.40 10.60
CA TYR A 288 40.33 31.93 11.71
C TYR A 288 41.72 32.59 11.70
N GLY A 289 42.28 32.87 10.52
CA GLY A 289 43.49 33.67 10.35
C GLY A 289 43.39 35.06 10.98
N LEU A 290 42.23 35.72 10.84
CA LEU A 290 41.96 37.00 11.50
C LEU A 290 42.05 36.91 13.04
N MET A 291 41.83 35.74 13.64
CA MET A 291 41.94 35.52 15.08
C MET A 291 43.34 35.05 15.53
N GLY A 292 44.32 35.06 14.62
CA GLY A 292 45.71 34.65 14.88
C GLY A 292 45.92 33.13 14.87
N ILE A 293 45.02 32.38 14.23
CA ILE A 293 45.14 30.93 14.04
C ILE A 293 45.51 30.70 12.58
N GLU A 294 46.71 30.22 12.33
CA GLU A 294 47.25 30.06 10.97
C GLU A 294 47.49 28.59 10.62
N GLY A 295 47.62 28.31 9.32
CA GLY A 295 48.10 27.02 8.83
C GLY A 295 47.21 25.80 9.15
N ASP A 296 47.85 24.74 9.64
CA ASP A 296 47.29 23.41 9.87
C ASP A 296 46.24 23.38 10.98
N ASP A 297 46.41 24.16 12.04
CA ASP A 297 45.45 24.26 13.14
C ASP A 297 44.07 24.76 12.67
N THR A 298 44.06 25.63 11.67
CA THR A 298 42.82 26.16 11.09
C THR A 298 42.00 25.09 10.38
N LEU A 299 42.67 24.29 9.54
CA LEU A 299 42.04 23.17 8.83
C LEU A 299 41.60 22.08 9.82
N LYS A 300 42.38 21.83 10.87
CA LYS A 300 42.04 20.90 11.95
C LYS A 300 40.79 21.33 12.72
N TYR A 301 40.68 22.59 13.12
CA TYR A 301 39.48 23.09 13.81
C TYR A 301 38.24 23.09 12.91
N GLN A 302 38.42 23.30 11.61
CA GLN A 302 37.34 23.14 10.63
C GLN A 302 36.88 21.68 10.48
N ALA A 303 37.82 20.72 10.51
CA ALA A 303 37.49 19.30 10.51
C ALA A 303 36.73 18.89 11.78
N ILE A 304 37.11 19.41 12.95
CA ILE A 304 36.36 19.23 14.20
C ILE A 304 34.96 19.85 14.11
N SER A 305 34.84 21.07 13.55
CA SER A 305 33.55 21.73 13.35
C SER A 305 32.60 20.88 12.47
N SER A 306 33.15 20.18 11.48
CA SER A 306 32.37 19.28 10.62
C SER A 306 31.82 18.06 11.35
N ILE A 307 32.52 17.55 12.38
CA ILE A 307 32.00 16.49 13.26
C ILE A 307 30.82 17.02 14.08
N ILE A 308 30.95 18.22 14.65
CA ILE A 308 29.88 18.87 15.42
C ILE A 308 28.64 19.10 14.55
N ALA A 309 28.83 19.58 13.32
CA ALA A 309 27.77 19.74 12.34
C ALA A 309 27.07 18.41 12.02
N LEU A 310 27.83 17.32 11.84
CA LEU A 310 27.27 16.00 11.54
C LEU A 310 26.45 15.44 12.72
N VAL A 311 26.92 15.61 13.96
CA VAL A 311 26.16 15.25 15.17
C VAL A 311 24.87 16.07 15.26
N ALA A 312 24.95 17.37 14.99
CA ALA A 312 23.78 18.24 14.97
C ALA A 312 22.74 17.83 13.92
N GLN A 313 23.17 17.47 12.71
CA GLN A 313 22.29 16.97 11.65
C GLN A 313 21.63 15.64 12.06
N ALA A 314 22.38 14.74 12.70
CA ALA A 314 21.83 13.49 13.23
C ALA A 314 20.74 13.75 14.28
N LEU A 315 20.97 14.71 15.20
CA LEU A 315 19.96 15.13 16.18
C LEU A 315 18.71 15.71 15.49
N CYS A 316 18.88 16.51 14.45
CA CYS A 316 17.76 17.02 13.66
C CYS A 316 16.90 15.85 13.12
N ILE A 317 17.52 14.86 12.47
CA ILE A 317 16.81 13.69 11.92
C ILE A 317 16.00 12.95 13.00
N LEU A 318 16.56 12.81 14.21
CA LEU A 318 15.92 12.07 15.30
C LEU A 318 14.73 12.82 15.92
N PHE A 319 14.80 14.15 16.02
CA PHE A 319 13.84 14.94 16.82
C PHE A 319 12.90 15.83 15.99
N ILE A 320 13.16 16.05 14.70
CA ILE A 320 12.39 17.03 13.90
C ILE A 320 10.90 16.67 13.76
N ASP A 321 10.57 15.39 13.77
CA ASP A 321 9.17 14.92 13.75
C ASP A 321 8.45 15.12 15.09
N ARG A 322 9.16 15.37 16.18
CA ARG A 322 8.58 15.71 17.49
C ARG A 322 8.52 17.22 17.72
N LEU A 323 9.56 17.95 17.32
CA LEU A 323 9.68 19.39 17.56
C LEU A 323 8.89 20.24 16.57
N GLY A 324 8.57 19.70 15.39
CA GLY A 324 7.93 20.45 14.30
C GLY A 324 8.93 21.25 13.48
N ARG A 325 8.52 21.71 12.30
CA ARG A 325 9.39 22.43 11.35
C ARG A 325 9.45 23.92 11.67
N ARG A 326 8.31 24.52 12.03
CA ARG A 326 8.18 25.98 12.18
C ARG A 326 9.01 26.51 13.34
N TRP A 327 8.80 25.99 14.55
CA TRP A 327 9.48 26.49 15.75
C TRP A 327 10.97 26.16 15.76
N THR A 328 11.34 25.02 15.17
CA THR A 328 12.75 24.64 15.01
C THR A 328 13.49 25.60 14.09
N LEU A 329 12.88 26.03 12.96
CA LEU A 329 13.47 27.01 12.05
C LEU A 329 13.62 28.41 12.72
N ILE A 330 12.59 28.84 13.44
CA ILE A 330 12.59 30.13 14.15
C ILE A 330 13.65 30.13 15.26
N GLY A 331 13.66 29.10 16.10
CA GLY A 331 14.64 28.94 17.17
C GLY A 331 16.07 28.86 16.64
N GLY A 332 16.26 28.17 15.51
CA GLY A 332 17.53 28.12 14.79
C GLY A 332 18.05 29.48 14.35
N ASN A 333 17.21 30.28 13.68
CA ASN A 333 17.57 31.63 13.25
C ASN A 333 17.87 32.55 14.46
N LEU A 334 17.10 32.46 15.54
CA LEU A 334 17.39 33.22 16.77
C LEU A 334 18.71 32.79 17.42
N GLY A 335 18.99 31.48 17.47
CA GLY A 335 20.27 30.95 17.94
C GLY A 335 21.45 31.48 17.12
N ASN A 336 21.34 31.40 15.79
CA ASN A 336 22.34 31.94 14.86
C ASN A 336 22.53 33.45 15.01
N CYS A 337 21.44 34.19 15.24
CA CYS A 337 21.49 35.64 15.51
C CYS A 337 22.35 35.94 16.74
N VAL A 338 22.11 35.24 17.85
CA VAL A 338 22.90 35.40 19.09
C VAL A 338 24.37 35.07 18.85
N THR A 339 24.69 33.99 18.14
CA THR A 339 26.09 33.64 17.85
C THR A 339 26.78 34.70 16.99
N PHE A 340 26.10 35.28 16.00
CA PHE A 340 26.65 36.36 15.18
C PHE A 340 26.81 37.68 15.96
N ILE A 341 25.92 37.98 16.91
CA ILE A 341 26.08 39.12 17.82
C ILE A 341 27.36 38.97 18.63
N ILE A 342 27.56 37.80 19.25
CA ILE A 342 28.75 37.51 20.05
C ILE A 342 30.00 37.58 19.17
N ALA A 343 30.00 36.92 18.01
CA ALA A 343 31.10 36.95 17.05
C ALA A 343 31.46 38.39 16.62
N THR A 344 30.45 39.22 16.33
CA THR A 344 30.66 40.63 15.94
C THR A 344 31.29 41.45 17.08
N ILE A 345 30.81 41.28 18.31
CA ILE A 345 31.37 41.96 19.49
C ILE A 345 32.82 41.53 19.72
N MET A 346 33.11 40.24 19.56
CA MET A 346 34.47 39.71 19.71
C MET A 346 35.43 40.28 18.67
N LEU A 347 35.04 40.31 17.39
CA LEU A 347 35.86 40.94 16.34
C LEU A 347 36.02 42.45 16.53
N ALA A 348 35.00 43.15 17.06
CA ALA A 348 35.08 44.58 17.31
C ALA A 348 36.01 44.93 18.49
N LYS A 349 35.99 44.13 19.55
CA LYS A 349 36.73 44.38 20.80
C LYS A 349 38.15 43.81 20.76
N TYR A 350 38.36 42.71 20.06
CA TYR A 350 39.65 42.04 19.89
C TYR A 350 40.00 41.93 18.40
N PRO A 351 40.27 43.06 17.73
CA PRO A 351 40.49 43.06 16.30
C PRO A 351 41.79 42.31 15.91
N PRO A 352 41.81 41.75 14.69
CA PRO A 352 42.94 41.00 14.14
C PRO A 352 44.25 41.78 14.22
N GLY A 353 45.31 41.15 14.75
CA GLY A 353 46.66 41.75 14.82
C GLY A 353 46.89 42.79 15.92
N ALA A 354 45.85 43.28 16.60
CA ALA A 354 45.97 44.32 17.65
C ALA A 354 45.95 43.75 19.09
N SER A 355 45.41 42.54 19.30
CA SER A 355 45.35 41.91 20.62
C SER A 355 45.73 40.43 20.56
N ASN A 356 46.80 40.02 21.27
CA ASN A 356 47.24 38.62 21.34
C ASN A 356 46.45 37.81 22.39
N ASN A 357 45.13 38.02 22.46
CA ASN A 357 44.28 37.43 23.48
C ASN A 357 43.80 36.04 23.05
N LYS A 358 44.56 35.01 23.42
CA LYS A 358 44.24 33.60 23.13
C LYS A 358 42.85 33.17 23.63
N ALA A 359 42.36 33.74 24.73
CA ALA A 359 41.02 33.42 25.25
C ALA A 359 39.91 33.95 24.33
N ALA A 360 40.11 35.13 23.73
CA ALA A 360 39.18 35.68 22.74
C ALA A 360 39.18 34.86 21.44
N ALA A 361 40.36 34.41 20.98
CA ALA A 361 40.46 33.50 19.83
C ALA A 361 39.67 32.19 20.07
N TRP A 362 39.87 31.55 21.22
CA TRP A 362 39.12 30.34 21.59
C TRP A 362 37.61 30.58 21.73
N GLY A 363 37.21 31.69 22.35
CA GLY A 363 35.80 32.04 22.46
C GLY A 363 35.14 32.22 21.08
N PHE A 364 35.85 32.81 20.11
CA PHE A 364 35.35 32.97 18.75
C PHE A 364 35.18 31.62 18.02
N ILE A 365 36.15 30.70 18.18
CA ILE A 365 36.04 29.34 17.64
C ILE A 365 34.81 28.63 18.23
N ILE A 366 34.65 28.66 19.56
CA ILE A 366 33.54 28.01 20.24
C ILE A 366 32.20 28.59 19.77
N VAL A 367 32.09 29.91 19.64
CA VAL A 367 30.88 30.57 19.12
C VAL A 367 30.60 30.14 17.68
N THR A 368 31.62 29.99 16.85
CA THR A 368 31.50 29.51 15.47
C THR A 368 31.07 28.04 15.42
N TRP A 369 31.53 27.21 16.36
CA TRP A 369 31.08 25.82 16.50
C TRP A 369 29.64 25.73 17.00
N VAL A 370 29.23 26.58 17.95
CA VAL A 370 27.84 26.68 18.42
C VAL A 370 26.92 27.16 17.30
N TYR A 371 27.37 28.12 16.49
CA TYR A 371 26.67 28.54 15.27
C TYR A 371 26.49 27.35 14.32
N ASN A 372 27.59 26.64 14.00
CA ASN A 372 27.54 25.52 13.08
C ASN A 372 26.63 24.39 13.60
N PHE A 373 26.66 24.12 14.91
CA PHE A 373 25.73 23.20 15.58
C PHE A 373 24.28 23.67 15.42
N SER A 374 23.98 24.92 15.76
CA SER A 374 22.61 25.47 15.69
C SER A 374 22.07 25.41 14.27
N PHE A 375 22.82 25.93 13.29
CA PHE A 375 22.47 25.87 11.88
C PHE A 375 22.23 24.44 11.40
N SER A 376 23.13 23.52 11.73
CA SER A 376 23.09 22.12 11.31
C SER A 376 21.99 21.30 11.99
N ALA A 377 21.59 21.66 13.21
CA ALA A 377 20.47 21.05 13.93
C ALA A 377 19.10 21.60 13.47
N THR A 378 19.09 22.75 12.78
CA THR A 378 17.86 23.49 12.47
C THR A 378 17.77 23.89 10.99
N CYS A 379 18.29 25.08 10.64
CA CYS A 379 18.09 25.76 9.36
C CYS A 379 18.55 24.94 8.16
N GLY A 380 19.71 24.27 8.27
CA GLY A 380 20.29 23.47 7.20
C GLY A 380 19.33 22.36 6.74
N PRO A 381 19.00 21.36 7.57
CA PRO A 381 18.08 20.29 7.20
C PRO A 381 16.69 20.80 6.79
N LEU A 382 16.15 21.79 7.52
CA LEU A 382 14.82 22.34 7.26
C LEU A 382 14.70 23.03 5.89
N SER A 383 15.81 23.58 5.37
CA SER A 383 15.85 24.23 4.07
C SER A 383 15.55 23.30 2.90
N TRP A 384 15.82 22.00 3.06
CA TRP A 384 15.54 20.98 2.05
C TRP A 384 14.24 20.23 2.33
N ILE A 385 13.91 20.03 3.62
CA ILE A 385 12.68 19.35 4.02
C ILE A 385 11.44 20.16 3.63
N ILE A 386 11.38 21.45 3.98
CA ILE A 386 10.15 22.24 3.80
C ILE A 386 9.77 22.41 2.32
N PRO A 387 10.67 22.81 1.40
CA PRO A 387 10.31 22.89 -0.01
C PRO A 387 9.84 21.55 -0.59
N ALA A 388 10.37 20.42 -0.15
CA ALA A 388 9.91 19.11 -0.59
C ALA A 388 8.51 18.75 -0.04
N GLU A 389 8.15 19.26 1.14
CA GLU A 389 6.86 19.01 1.81
C GLU A 389 5.72 19.92 1.30
N ILE A 390 5.96 21.18 0.93
CA ILE A 390 4.87 22.16 0.68
C ILE A 390 4.23 22.08 -0.71
N PHE A 391 4.95 21.61 -1.73
CA PHE A 391 4.42 21.55 -3.10
C PHE A 391 3.57 20.31 -3.35
N ASP A 392 2.50 20.50 -4.12
CA ASP A 392 1.66 19.42 -4.63
C ASP A 392 2.31 18.69 -5.80
N THR A 393 1.79 17.51 -6.14
CA THR A 393 2.37 16.65 -7.20
C THR A 393 2.45 17.37 -8.56
N LYS A 394 1.51 18.28 -8.86
CA LYS A 394 1.46 19.07 -10.11
C LYS A 394 2.63 20.04 -10.25
N THR A 395 2.96 20.78 -9.18
CA THR A 395 3.90 21.90 -9.25
C THR A 395 5.26 21.61 -8.62
N ARG A 396 5.43 20.47 -7.94
CA ARG A 396 6.62 20.14 -7.16
C ARG A 396 7.93 20.24 -7.93
N SER A 397 8.06 19.55 -9.06
CA SER A 397 9.32 19.54 -9.84
C SER A 397 9.75 20.97 -10.21
N LYS A 398 8.81 21.78 -10.70
CA LYS A 398 9.04 23.17 -11.11
C LYS A 398 9.32 24.11 -9.94
N GLY A 399 8.51 24.02 -8.88
CA GLY A 399 8.64 24.86 -7.70
C GLY A 399 9.93 24.62 -6.92
N VAL A 400 10.30 23.34 -6.75
CA VAL A 400 11.57 22.96 -6.12
C VAL A 400 12.75 23.41 -6.98
N SER A 401 12.69 23.27 -8.31
CA SER A 401 13.72 23.79 -9.23
C SER A 401 13.98 25.29 -9.01
N ILE A 402 12.94 26.13 -9.00
CA ILE A 402 13.08 27.59 -8.78
C ILE A 402 13.61 27.90 -7.37
N ALA A 403 13.18 27.17 -6.35
CA ALA A 403 13.68 27.34 -5.00
C ALA A 403 15.18 26.98 -4.90
N THR A 404 15.59 25.88 -5.50
CA THR A 404 17.01 25.47 -5.58
C THR A 404 17.84 26.46 -6.37
N MET A 405 17.33 26.99 -7.48
CA MET A 405 17.94 28.08 -8.23
C MET A 405 18.15 29.31 -7.33
N THR A 406 17.15 29.71 -6.54
CA THR A 406 17.26 30.84 -5.61
C THR A 406 18.38 30.62 -4.59
N SER A 407 18.51 29.39 -4.06
CA SER A 407 19.60 29.00 -3.17
C SER A 407 20.96 29.22 -3.82
N PHE A 408 21.17 28.68 -5.03
CA PHE A 408 22.45 28.79 -5.71
C PHE A 408 22.78 30.20 -6.19
N ALA A 409 21.77 30.98 -6.60
CA ALA A 409 21.97 32.39 -6.97
C ALA A 409 22.48 33.22 -5.78
N LEU A 410 21.84 33.07 -4.62
CA LEU A 410 22.26 33.78 -3.41
C LEU A 410 23.57 33.22 -2.83
N ASN A 411 23.83 31.93 -2.99
CA ASN A 411 25.12 31.34 -2.66
C ASN A 411 26.25 31.93 -3.52
N THR A 412 26.02 32.04 -4.84
CA THR A 412 26.95 32.69 -5.78
C THR A 412 27.25 34.13 -5.37
N MET A 413 26.21 34.88 -5.04
CA MET A 413 26.32 36.27 -4.58
C MET A 413 27.16 36.37 -3.29
N ILE A 414 26.88 35.56 -2.26
CA ILE A 414 27.63 35.56 -1.01
C ILE A 414 29.08 35.14 -1.24
N GLY A 415 29.31 34.09 -2.06
CA GLY A 415 30.65 33.63 -2.41
C GLY A 415 31.51 34.74 -3.04
N GLN A 416 30.92 35.53 -3.95
CA GLN A 416 31.62 36.64 -4.63
C GLN A 416 31.82 37.86 -3.73
N VAL A 417 30.82 38.22 -2.90
CA VAL A 417 30.83 39.48 -2.12
C VAL A 417 31.61 39.35 -0.81
N THR A 418 31.64 38.17 -0.20
CA THR A 418 32.19 37.98 1.16
C THR A 418 33.67 38.34 1.26
N GLY A 419 34.52 37.87 0.34
CA GLY A 419 35.96 38.15 0.37
C GLY A 419 36.27 39.66 0.37
N PRO A 420 35.80 40.43 -0.63
CA PRO A 420 35.95 41.88 -0.64
C PRO A 420 35.33 42.58 0.57
N ALA A 421 34.12 42.18 0.98
CA ALA A 421 33.43 42.79 2.11
C ALA A 421 34.18 42.61 3.44
N MET A 422 34.80 41.44 3.67
CA MET A 422 35.63 41.20 4.85
C MET A 422 36.84 42.14 4.91
N LYS A 423 37.47 42.47 3.77
CA LYS A 423 38.61 43.39 3.73
C LYS A 423 38.20 44.85 3.91
N THR A 424 37.13 45.30 3.27
CA THR A 424 36.74 46.73 3.26
C THR A 424 35.85 47.12 4.44
N VAL A 425 34.90 46.26 4.82
CA VAL A 425 33.87 46.55 5.83
C VAL A 425 34.25 45.99 7.21
N GLY A 426 35.09 44.94 7.23
CA GLY A 426 35.60 44.33 8.46
C GLY A 426 34.49 43.72 9.32
N TYR A 427 34.57 43.91 10.65
CA TYR A 427 33.63 43.32 11.61
C TYR A 427 32.16 43.74 11.36
N ARG A 428 31.91 44.91 10.75
CA ARG A 428 30.56 45.41 10.47
C ARG A 428 29.81 44.55 9.45
N PHE A 429 30.52 43.78 8.62
CA PHE A 429 29.91 42.85 7.69
C PHE A 429 29.08 41.78 8.42
N TYR A 430 29.50 41.36 9.61
CA TYR A 430 28.81 40.34 10.40
C TYR A 430 27.46 40.82 10.96
N LEU A 431 27.25 42.15 11.06
CA LEU A 431 25.94 42.72 11.43
C LEU A 431 24.86 42.44 10.39
N LEU A 432 25.23 42.26 9.12
CA LEU A 432 24.29 41.85 8.08
C LEU A 432 23.63 40.53 8.46
N PHE A 433 24.43 39.55 8.89
CA PHE A 433 23.91 38.23 9.29
C PHE A 433 23.08 38.30 10.57
N VAL A 434 23.40 39.20 11.51
CA VAL A 434 22.53 39.46 12.69
C VAL A 434 21.14 39.92 12.24
N ILE A 435 21.09 40.94 11.37
CA ILE A 435 19.84 41.51 10.87
C ILE A 435 19.06 40.47 10.06
N CYS A 436 19.74 39.75 9.16
CA CYS A 436 19.12 38.71 8.34
C CYS A 436 18.54 37.58 9.19
N ASN A 437 19.30 37.03 10.16
CA ASN A 437 18.79 35.97 11.02
C ASN A 437 17.59 36.43 11.87
N LEU A 438 17.61 37.66 12.40
CA LEU A 438 16.47 38.22 13.15
C LEU A 438 15.24 38.41 12.26
N THR A 439 15.41 39.01 11.09
CA THR A 439 14.32 39.25 10.13
C THR A 439 13.75 37.94 9.58
N ASN A 440 14.60 36.94 9.32
CA ASN A 440 14.19 35.58 8.97
C ASN A 440 13.31 34.96 10.06
N ALA A 441 13.72 35.05 11.33
CA ALA A 441 12.93 34.53 12.45
C ALA A 441 11.54 35.18 12.53
N ILE A 442 11.47 36.50 12.36
CA ILE A 442 10.21 37.25 12.32
C ILE A 442 9.35 36.85 11.12
N PHE A 443 9.96 36.73 9.93
CA PHE A 443 9.27 36.36 8.71
C PHE A 443 8.66 34.96 8.79
N PHE A 444 9.42 33.95 9.22
CA PHE A 444 8.89 32.58 9.36
C PHE A 444 7.95 32.44 10.55
N TRP A 445 8.09 33.25 11.59
CA TRP A 445 7.06 33.36 12.62
C TRP A 445 5.74 33.88 12.05
N ALA A 446 5.78 34.86 11.15
CA ALA A 446 4.59 35.47 10.55
C ALA A 446 3.93 34.62 9.44
N PHE A 447 4.71 33.99 8.56
CA PHE A 447 4.20 33.44 7.29
C PHE A 447 4.35 31.94 7.09
N LEU A 448 5.20 31.24 7.87
CA LEU A 448 5.43 29.80 7.72
C LEU A 448 4.42 29.00 8.54
N PRO A 449 3.49 28.26 7.91
CA PRO A 449 2.63 27.32 8.64
C PRO A 449 3.42 26.07 9.05
N GLU A 450 2.89 25.33 10.02
CA GLU A 450 3.49 24.06 10.45
C GLU A 450 3.15 22.93 9.46
N THR A 451 4.19 22.31 8.90
CA THR A 451 4.10 21.24 7.89
C THR A 451 4.26 19.82 8.46
N ALA A 452 4.69 19.69 9.72
CA ALA A 452 4.99 18.39 10.31
C ALA A 452 3.82 17.40 10.26
N LYS A 453 4.09 16.17 9.84
CA LYS A 453 3.16 15.01 9.82
C LYS A 453 1.89 15.21 8.98
N ARG A 454 1.86 16.22 8.10
CA ARG A 454 0.74 16.43 7.18
C ARG A 454 0.99 15.70 5.84
N PRO A 455 -0.01 15.02 5.26
CA PRO A 455 0.07 14.49 3.90
C PRO A 455 0.29 15.58 2.86
N LEU A 456 0.92 15.21 1.74
CA LEU A 456 1.25 16.15 0.65
C LEU A 456 -0.02 16.70 -0.02
N GLU A 457 -1.08 15.90 -0.05
CA GLU A 457 -2.36 16.21 -0.65
C GLU A 457 -3.14 17.25 0.18
N GLU A 458 -2.93 17.28 1.50
CA GLU A 458 -3.53 18.28 2.41
C GLU A 458 -2.83 19.64 2.35
N MET A 459 -1.60 19.70 1.82
CA MET A 459 -0.91 20.98 1.60
C MET A 459 -1.72 21.90 0.69
N ASN A 460 -2.48 21.33 -0.25
CA ASN A 460 -3.37 22.10 -1.10
C ASN A 460 -4.41 22.89 -0.31
N ARG A 461 -5.06 22.26 0.66
CA ARG A 461 -6.04 22.92 1.53
C ARG A 461 -5.37 23.97 2.42
N LEU A 462 -4.24 23.62 3.04
CA LEU A 462 -3.50 24.52 3.93
C LEU A 462 -3.09 25.83 3.26
N PHE A 463 -2.54 25.79 2.05
CA PHE A 463 -2.06 27.00 1.38
C PHE A 463 -3.16 27.79 0.65
N THR A 464 -4.29 27.15 0.35
CA THR A 464 -5.44 27.79 -0.31
C THR A 464 -6.34 28.51 0.69
N ASP A 465 -6.67 27.84 1.79
CA ASP A 465 -7.74 28.30 2.69
C ASP A 465 -7.20 28.96 3.97
N ALA A 466 -5.97 28.65 4.40
CA ALA A 466 -5.44 29.21 5.63
C ALA A 466 -5.04 30.69 5.46
N PRO A 467 -5.23 31.53 6.50
CA PRO A 467 -4.81 32.92 6.45
C PRO A 467 -3.31 33.05 6.15
N LEU A 468 -2.94 34.15 5.49
CA LEU A 468 -1.54 34.43 5.14
C LEU A 468 -0.68 34.64 6.39
N PHE A 469 -1.23 35.35 7.39
CA PHE A 469 -0.59 35.57 8.69
C PHE A 469 -0.93 34.42 9.63
N VAL A 470 0.10 33.67 10.02
CA VAL A 470 -0.01 32.42 10.78
C VAL A 470 -0.33 32.63 12.26
N PRO A 471 0.13 33.68 12.96
CA PRO A 471 -0.23 33.89 14.37
C PRO A 471 -1.73 34.08 14.63
N THR A 472 -2.52 34.52 13.63
CA THR A 472 -3.98 34.63 13.72
C THR A 472 -4.73 33.32 13.41
N MET A 473 -4.00 32.26 13.07
CA MET A 473 -4.56 30.96 12.74
C MET A 473 -4.85 30.17 14.03
N ASP A 474 -6.10 29.78 14.26
CA ASP A 474 -6.41 28.85 15.36
C ASP A 474 -5.87 27.46 14.99
N ARG A 475 -4.96 26.92 15.81
CA ARG A 475 -4.34 25.62 15.53
C ARG A 475 -5.36 24.47 15.54
N ARG A 476 -6.53 24.65 16.17
CA ARG A 476 -7.58 23.63 16.25
C ARG A 476 -8.32 23.45 14.93
N ASP A 477 -8.59 24.54 14.20
CA ASP A 477 -9.30 24.52 12.91
C ASP A 477 -8.52 23.81 11.79
N TRP A 478 -7.20 23.65 12.00
CA TRP A 478 -6.28 23.07 11.02
C TRP A 478 -5.47 21.92 11.61
N ALA A 479 -5.83 21.41 12.80
CA ALA A 479 -5.21 20.23 13.39
C ALA A 479 -5.38 19.04 12.43
N ILE A 480 -4.32 18.21 12.31
CA ILE A 480 -4.26 17.05 11.41
C ILE A 480 -5.51 16.23 11.62
N ASN A 481 -6.31 16.10 10.57
CA ASN A 481 -7.50 15.28 10.63
C ASN A 481 -7.91 14.77 9.25
N ASP A 482 -7.41 15.19 8.08
CA ASP A 482 -8.06 14.77 6.81
C ASP A 482 -7.62 13.39 6.29
N LEU A 483 -6.41 12.86 6.53
CA LEU A 483 -6.09 11.48 6.11
C LEU A 483 -6.65 10.44 7.07
N GLU A 484 -6.65 10.72 8.37
CA GLU A 484 -7.34 9.89 9.36
C GLU A 484 -8.85 10.08 9.27
N LEU A 485 -9.37 11.28 8.98
CA LEU A 485 -10.78 11.51 8.62
C LEU A 485 -11.13 10.98 7.24
N ARG A 486 -10.21 10.82 6.29
CA ARG A 486 -10.47 10.17 4.99
C ARG A 486 -10.29 8.67 5.06
N VAL A 487 -9.41 8.17 5.92
CA VAL A 487 -9.44 6.78 6.36
C VAL A 487 -10.69 6.55 7.17
N GLU A 488 -11.16 7.50 7.97
CA GLU A 488 -12.43 7.47 8.70
C GLU A 488 -13.62 7.83 7.83
N GLU A 489 -13.52 8.49 6.67
CA GLU A 489 -14.59 8.80 5.71
C GLU A 489 -14.58 7.78 4.57
N VAL A 490 -13.50 7.03 4.37
CA VAL A 490 -13.49 5.78 3.63
C VAL A 490 -14.00 4.70 4.56
N ARG A 491 -13.56 4.65 5.83
CA ARG A 491 -14.18 3.83 6.88
C ARG A 491 -15.56 4.31 7.23
N ALA A 492 -15.96 5.56 7.00
CA ALA A 492 -17.30 6.11 7.26
C ALA A 492 -18.10 6.41 6.01
N LYS A 493 -17.57 6.25 4.80
CA LYS A 493 -18.35 5.87 3.63
C LYS A 493 -18.56 4.36 3.66
N GLN A 494 -17.61 3.57 4.18
CA GLN A 494 -17.87 2.20 4.59
C GLN A 494 -18.87 2.19 5.77
N GLU A 495 -18.70 2.99 6.83
CA GLU A 495 -19.55 3.01 8.03
C GLU A 495 -20.85 3.79 7.82
N SER A 496 -20.96 4.75 6.89
CA SER A 496 -22.23 5.37 6.45
C SER A 496 -22.96 4.45 5.49
N PHE A 497 -22.26 3.74 4.61
CA PHE A 497 -22.83 2.61 3.88
C PHE A 497 -23.32 1.51 4.84
N LEU A 498 -22.66 1.32 6.00
CA LEU A 498 -23.06 0.37 7.06
C LEU A 498 -24.06 0.96 8.07
N GLY A 499 -24.11 2.28 8.25
CA GLY A 499 -24.82 2.98 9.33
C GLY A 499 -26.17 3.54 8.90
N THR A 500 -26.38 3.75 7.59
CA THR A 500 -27.69 4.13 7.03
C THR A 500 -28.59 2.92 6.78
N VAL A 501 -28.12 1.70 7.03
CA VAL A 501 -28.86 0.46 6.76
C VAL A 501 -29.10 -0.30 8.07
N LYS A 502 -29.97 0.25 8.93
CA LYS A 502 -30.74 -0.60 9.84
C LYS A 502 -31.85 -1.27 9.02
N GLY A 503 -31.55 -2.44 8.46
CA GLY A 503 -32.48 -3.22 7.64
C GLY A 503 -31.80 -4.32 6.84
N ASP A 504 -32.60 -5.25 6.33
CA ASP A 504 -32.17 -6.43 5.54
C ASP A 504 -31.30 -5.98 4.33
N LEU A 505 -30.02 -6.32 4.37
CA LEU A 505 -28.98 -5.82 3.47
C LEU A 505 -28.95 -6.53 2.10
N ALA A 506 -29.88 -7.47 1.87
CA ALA A 506 -30.02 -8.17 0.60
C ALA A 506 -30.12 -7.22 -0.62
N ASN A 507 -30.59 -5.98 -0.40
CA ASN A 507 -30.86 -5.00 -1.46
C ASN A 507 -29.73 -4.00 -1.73
N VAL A 508 -28.60 -4.06 -1.02
CA VAL A 508 -27.50 -3.10 -1.22
C VAL A 508 -26.46 -3.65 -2.22
N THR A 509 -26.39 -3.00 -3.38
CA THR A 509 -25.45 -3.31 -4.47
C THR A 509 -24.03 -2.87 -4.09
N GLY A 510 -23.11 -3.83 -3.91
CA GLY A 510 -21.69 -3.55 -3.67
C GLY A 510 -20.95 -3.08 -4.93
N PRO A 511 -19.74 -2.49 -4.78
CA PRO A 511 -18.85 -2.15 -5.89
C PRO A 511 -18.62 -3.35 -6.80
N PRO A 512 -18.66 -3.21 -8.13
CA PRO A 512 -18.59 -4.36 -9.03
C PRO A 512 -17.28 -5.18 -8.98
N SER A 513 -16.21 -4.62 -8.41
CA SER A 513 -14.91 -5.28 -8.21
C SER A 513 -14.94 -6.34 -7.10
N LEU A 514 -15.99 -6.33 -6.27
CA LEU A 514 -16.22 -7.31 -5.22
C LEU A 514 -17.21 -8.42 -5.66
N LEU A 515 -17.67 -8.40 -6.92
CA LEU A 515 -18.63 -9.40 -7.42
C LEU A 515 -17.93 -10.68 -7.86
N ALA A 516 -18.48 -11.82 -7.44
CA ALA A 516 -18.13 -13.12 -7.99
C ALA A 516 -18.78 -13.29 -9.37
N PRO A 517 -18.15 -14.02 -10.30
CA PRO A 517 -18.72 -14.31 -11.62
C PRO A 517 -19.77 -15.44 -11.54
N SER A 518 -20.65 -15.39 -10.53
CA SER A 518 -21.72 -16.35 -10.31
C SER A 518 -22.85 -15.72 -9.49
N SER A 519 -24.07 -16.20 -9.70
CA SER A 519 -25.24 -15.81 -8.90
C SER A 519 -25.39 -16.65 -7.64
N VAL A 520 -26.14 -16.14 -6.66
CA VAL A 520 -26.48 -16.88 -5.42
C VAL A 520 -27.19 -18.21 -5.72
N VAL A 521 -28.02 -18.29 -6.78
CA VAL A 521 -28.67 -19.56 -7.17
C VAL A 521 -27.69 -20.65 -7.56
N GLU A 522 -26.47 -20.28 -7.95
CA GLU A 522 -25.45 -21.23 -8.36
C GLU A 522 -24.78 -21.90 -7.17
N VAL A 523 -24.87 -21.34 -5.96
CA VAL A 523 -24.14 -21.83 -4.76
C VAL A 523 -24.41 -23.31 -4.47
N GLY A 524 -25.59 -23.83 -4.83
CA GLY A 524 -25.93 -25.25 -4.67
C GLY A 524 -25.00 -26.23 -5.39
N HIS A 525 -24.15 -25.79 -6.32
CA HIS A 525 -23.13 -26.65 -6.96
C HIS A 525 -22.20 -27.33 -5.95
N CYS A 526 -21.95 -26.69 -4.79
CA CYS A 526 -21.08 -27.24 -3.77
C CYS A 526 -21.52 -28.61 -3.25
N TRP A 527 -22.81 -28.96 -3.40
CA TRP A 527 -23.38 -30.24 -2.98
C TRP A 527 -23.26 -31.32 -4.05
N ALA A 528 -23.11 -30.91 -5.31
CA ALA A 528 -23.19 -31.79 -6.48
C ALA A 528 -21.83 -32.07 -7.14
N GLN A 529 -20.84 -31.17 -6.97
CA GLN A 529 -19.57 -31.19 -7.69
C GLN A 529 -18.63 -32.41 -7.42
N HIS A 530 -18.95 -33.26 -6.44
CA HIS A 530 -18.24 -34.53 -6.18
C HIS A 530 -19.23 -35.71 -6.27
N PRO A 531 -19.53 -36.22 -7.49
CA PRO A 531 -20.54 -37.24 -7.69
C PRO A 531 -20.32 -38.53 -6.88
N SER A 532 -19.09 -39.02 -6.84
CA SER A 532 -18.68 -40.23 -6.09
C SER A 532 -18.84 -40.07 -4.58
N VAL A 533 -18.62 -38.87 -4.05
CA VAL A 533 -18.78 -38.58 -2.61
C VAL A 533 -20.25 -38.54 -2.22
N LEU A 534 -21.11 -37.91 -3.02
CA LEU A 534 -22.56 -37.84 -2.75
C LEU A 534 -23.25 -39.20 -2.93
N SER A 535 -22.81 -40.03 -3.89
CA SER A 535 -23.40 -41.36 -4.13
C SER A 535 -22.92 -42.45 -3.16
N ALA A 536 -21.75 -42.28 -2.53
CA ALA A 536 -21.13 -43.29 -1.67
C ALA A 536 -22.06 -43.90 -0.60
N PRO A 537 -22.93 -43.14 0.11
CA PRO A 537 -23.84 -43.72 1.10
C PRO A 537 -24.81 -44.76 0.51
N ALA A 538 -25.12 -44.73 -0.79
CA ALA A 538 -26.04 -45.68 -1.40
C ALA A 538 -25.42 -47.07 -1.62
N SER A 539 -24.09 -47.17 -1.60
CA SER A 539 -23.35 -48.43 -1.76
C SER A 539 -22.98 -49.07 -0.42
N GLU A 540 -23.16 -48.38 0.71
CA GLU A 540 -22.72 -48.85 2.02
C GLU A 540 -23.88 -49.44 2.84
N PRO A 541 -23.90 -50.76 3.14
CA PRO A 541 -24.98 -51.38 3.90
C PRO A 541 -24.97 -51.09 5.41
N ASP A 542 -23.83 -50.70 6.00
CA ASP A 542 -23.73 -50.38 7.42
C ASP A 542 -24.24 -48.95 7.73
N PRO A 543 -25.30 -48.79 8.56
CA PRO A 543 -25.80 -47.46 8.93
C PRO A 543 -24.77 -46.58 9.65
N GLU A 544 -23.83 -47.16 10.41
CA GLU A 544 -22.79 -46.38 11.10
C GLU A 544 -21.83 -45.74 10.09
N LYS A 545 -21.40 -46.52 9.09
CA LYS A 545 -20.54 -46.05 8.00
C LYS A 545 -21.28 -45.10 7.05
N ARG A 546 -22.56 -45.34 6.74
CA ARG A 546 -23.37 -44.39 5.96
C ARG A 546 -23.45 -43.02 6.62
N ALA A 547 -23.67 -42.98 7.93
CA ALA A 547 -23.70 -41.72 8.67
C ALA A 547 -22.36 -40.97 8.59
N LEU A 548 -21.23 -41.70 8.63
CA LEU A 548 -19.90 -41.14 8.42
C LEU A 548 -19.71 -40.62 6.97
N LEU A 549 -20.17 -41.33 5.95
CA LEU A 549 -20.11 -40.90 4.55
C LEU A 549 -20.95 -39.64 4.29
N VAL A 550 -22.13 -39.52 4.92
CA VAL A 550 -22.94 -38.28 4.84
C VAL A 550 -22.24 -37.11 5.55
N LEU A 551 -21.62 -37.35 6.70
CA LEU A 551 -20.79 -36.34 7.38
C LEU A 551 -19.62 -35.90 6.50
N ARG A 552 -18.94 -36.85 5.83
CA ARG A 552 -17.85 -36.57 4.90
C ARG A 552 -18.31 -35.70 3.73
N TRP A 553 -19.42 -36.06 3.08
CA TRP A 553 -20.01 -35.25 2.01
C TRP A 553 -20.31 -33.82 2.48
N PHE A 554 -20.92 -33.67 3.66
CA PHE A 554 -21.24 -32.36 4.22
C PHE A 554 -19.98 -31.49 4.44
N LEU A 555 -18.93 -32.05 5.04
CA LEU A 555 -17.67 -31.32 5.29
C LEU A 555 -16.98 -30.89 4.00
N ILE A 556 -16.99 -31.75 2.96
CA ILE A 556 -16.44 -31.44 1.63
C ILE A 556 -17.25 -30.31 0.97
N ALA A 557 -18.58 -30.39 1.03
CA ALA A 557 -19.48 -29.40 0.44
C ALA A 557 -19.34 -28.01 1.06
N LEU A 558 -19.07 -27.91 2.37
CA LEU A 558 -18.90 -26.63 3.07
C LEU A 558 -17.76 -25.79 2.48
N ARG A 559 -16.69 -26.41 1.97
CA ARG A 559 -15.56 -25.64 1.42
C ARG A 559 -15.98 -24.80 0.23
N SER A 560 -16.56 -25.45 -0.76
CA SER A 560 -16.98 -24.81 -2.01
C SER A 560 -18.15 -23.86 -1.80
N GLN A 561 -19.00 -24.13 -0.81
CA GLN A 561 -20.07 -23.22 -0.41
C GLN A 561 -19.55 -21.86 0.09
N LEU A 562 -18.40 -21.86 0.78
CA LEU A 562 -17.92 -20.69 1.52
C LEU A 562 -16.82 -19.89 0.81
N TYR A 563 -16.09 -20.51 -0.12
CA TYR A 563 -15.05 -19.86 -0.93
C TYR A 563 -15.55 -19.49 -2.34
N VAL A 564 -16.70 -18.81 -2.42
CA VAL A 564 -17.31 -18.44 -3.70
C VAL A 564 -16.45 -17.44 -4.48
N GLY A 565 -16.22 -17.72 -5.77
CA GLY A 565 -15.45 -16.86 -6.69
C GLY A 565 -13.94 -17.08 -6.65
N VAL A 566 -13.47 -18.17 -6.04
CA VAL A 566 -12.08 -18.62 -6.09
C VAL A 566 -11.93 -19.60 -7.26
N ASP A 567 -11.36 -19.16 -8.39
CA ASP A 567 -11.24 -20.01 -9.60
C ASP A 567 -10.27 -21.19 -9.39
N HIS A 568 -10.78 -22.40 -9.16
CA HIS A 568 -9.93 -23.59 -8.99
C HIS A 568 -9.23 -24.05 -10.29
N HIS A 569 -9.63 -23.55 -11.47
CA HIS A 569 -9.21 -24.07 -12.78
C HIS A 569 -7.98 -23.41 -13.43
N THR A 570 -7.24 -22.52 -12.76
CA THR A 570 -5.97 -21.97 -13.32
C THR A 570 -4.74 -22.80 -12.92
N SER A 571 -4.84 -24.12 -12.97
CA SER A 571 -3.75 -25.08 -12.80
C SER A 571 -3.43 -25.82 -14.11
N SER A 572 -3.44 -25.15 -15.26
CA SER A 572 -2.91 -25.75 -16.50
C SER A 572 -2.44 -24.69 -17.49
N SER A 573 -1.14 -24.40 -17.45
CA SER A 573 -0.23 -24.17 -18.60
C SER A 573 1.00 -23.35 -18.14
N ASN A 574 1.84 -23.94 -17.29
CA ASN A 574 3.23 -23.54 -17.22
C ASN A 574 4.08 -24.81 -17.12
N SER A 575 4.33 -25.40 -18.29
CA SER A 575 5.33 -26.43 -18.48
C SER A 575 6.71 -25.81 -18.27
N ASN A 576 7.17 -25.77 -17.02
CA ASN A 576 8.59 -25.68 -16.70
C ASN A 576 8.81 -26.43 -15.38
N GLY A 577 9.29 -27.66 -15.52
CA GLY A 577 9.50 -28.63 -14.44
C GLY A 577 10.50 -28.12 -13.41
N ASN A 578 9.97 -27.61 -12.30
CA ASN A 578 10.75 -27.40 -11.09
C ASN A 578 9.92 -27.83 -9.88
N HIS A 579 9.90 -29.15 -9.63
CA HIS A 579 9.35 -29.74 -8.42
C HIS A 579 10.27 -29.44 -7.24
N ASN A 580 10.08 -28.27 -6.62
CA ASN A 580 10.46 -27.99 -5.23
C ASN A 580 9.89 -26.64 -4.77
N LYS A 581 8.55 -26.53 -4.78
CA LYS A 581 7.84 -25.50 -4.04
C LYS A 581 6.73 -26.17 -3.23
N SER A 582 6.84 -26.02 -1.91
CA SER A 582 5.86 -26.38 -0.90
C SER A 582 4.42 -26.09 -1.37
N ALA A 583 3.58 -27.12 -1.27
CA ALA A 583 2.15 -27.14 -1.53
C ALA A 583 1.32 -26.32 -0.50
N THR A 584 1.75 -25.10 -0.19
CA THR A 584 1.06 -24.19 0.75
C THR A 584 0.57 -22.89 0.09
N THR A 585 0.66 -22.79 -1.24
CA THR A 585 0.41 -21.54 -1.99
C THR A 585 -0.96 -21.46 -2.67
N ALA A 586 -1.85 -22.43 -2.47
CA ALA A 586 -3.23 -22.38 -2.96
C ALA A 586 -4.19 -21.55 -2.06
N ALA A 587 -3.79 -21.25 -0.83
CA ALA A 587 -4.70 -20.86 0.23
C ALA A 587 -4.70 -19.36 0.59
N HIS A 588 -4.73 -18.40 -0.36
CA HIS A 588 -4.97 -16.99 -0.02
C HIS A 588 -5.66 -16.20 -1.15
N ARG A 589 -6.84 -16.64 -1.60
CA ARG A 589 -7.71 -15.84 -2.47
C ARG A 589 -8.90 -15.32 -1.66
N SER A 590 -9.11 -14.01 -1.68
CA SER A 590 -10.20 -13.34 -0.95
C SER A 590 -11.57 -13.72 -1.54
N ILE A 591 -12.54 -14.02 -0.68
CA ILE A 591 -13.93 -14.30 -1.09
C ILE A 591 -14.53 -13.10 -1.84
N ARG A 592 -15.37 -13.37 -2.85
CA ARG A 592 -16.15 -12.36 -3.59
C ARG A 592 -17.66 -12.55 -3.33
N LYS A 593 -18.44 -11.48 -3.43
CA LYS A 593 -19.90 -11.48 -3.25
C LYS A 593 -20.60 -11.98 -4.52
N PRO A 594 -21.42 -13.04 -4.49
CA PRO A 594 -22.22 -13.47 -5.65
C PRO A 594 -23.20 -12.40 -6.15
N LEU A 595 -23.62 -12.50 -7.41
CA LEU A 595 -24.72 -11.68 -7.94
C LEU A 595 -26.01 -11.98 -7.18
N ASN A 596 -26.77 -10.93 -6.86
CA ASN A 596 -28.07 -11.08 -6.21
C ASN A 596 -29.05 -11.74 -7.19
N ALA A 597 -29.61 -12.87 -6.78
CA ALA A 597 -30.53 -13.59 -7.64
C ALA A 597 -31.85 -12.83 -7.83
N PHE A 598 -32.38 -12.83 -9.05
CA PHE A 598 -33.72 -12.30 -9.34
C PHE A 598 -34.80 -13.38 -9.18
N LEU A 599 -36.05 -12.99 -8.96
CA LEU A 599 -37.15 -13.94 -8.76
C LEU A 599 -37.35 -14.83 -9.98
N GLY A 600 -37.31 -16.15 -9.79
CA GLY A 600 -37.44 -17.11 -10.88
C GLY A 600 -36.16 -17.42 -11.65
N GLU A 601 -35.02 -16.87 -11.23
CA GLU A 601 -33.73 -17.24 -11.78
C GLU A 601 -33.44 -18.73 -11.53
N LEU A 602 -32.92 -19.41 -12.56
CA LEU A 602 -32.68 -20.85 -12.57
C LEU A 602 -31.19 -21.18 -12.69
N PHE A 603 -30.77 -22.27 -12.07
CA PHE A 603 -29.47 -22.87 -12.35
C PHE A 603 -29.61 -24.39 -12.48
N LEU A 604 -29.31 -24.88 -13.68
CA LEU A 604 -29.38 -26.28 -14.07
C LEU A 604 -27.97 -26.73 -14.47
N ALA A 605 -27.44 -27.73 -13.77
CA ALA A 605 -26.08 -28.20 -14.00
C ALA A 605 -25.95 -29.70 -13.70
N ARG A 606 -24.97 -30.34 -14.33
CA ARG A 606 -24.62 -31.75 -14.13
C ARG A 606 -23.11 -31.88 -13.86
N TRP A 607 -22.73 -32.91 -13.11
CA TRP A 607 -21.36 -33.35 -12.97
C TRP A 607 -21.27 -34.86 -13.15
N THR A 608 -20.30 -35.32 -13.92
CA THR A 608 -20.07 -36.75 -14.18
C THR A 608 -18.69 -37.14 -13.69
N ASP A 609 -18.63 -38.18 -12.85
CA ASP A 609 -17.41 -38.87 -12.47
C ASP A 609 -17.36 -40.18 -13.26
N GLU A 610 -16.62 -40.17 -14.37
CA GLU A 610 -16.53 -41.32 -15.28
C GLU A 610 -15.85 -42.53 -14.61
N ALA A 611 -14.86 -42.28 -13.75
CA ALA A 611 -14.12 -43.34 -13.05
C ALA A 611 -15.01 -44.08 -12.05
N ALA A 612 -15.90 -43.35 -11.37
CA ALA A 612 -16.85 -43.93 -10.41
C ALA A 612 -18.21 -44.31 -11.04
N GLY A 613 -18.44 -44.03 -12.32
CA GLY A 613 -19.74 -44.28 -12.98
C GLY A 613 -20.91 -43.52 -12.34
N CYS A 614 -20.64 -42.33 -11.78
CA CYS A 614 -21.61 -41.55 -11.01
C CYS A 614 -21.95 -40.25 -11.71
N THR A 615 -23.22 -39.83 -11.64
CA THR A 615 -23.67 -38.55 -12.18
C THR A 615 -24.54 -37.83 -11.16
N THR A 616 -24.24 -36.57 -10.89
CA THR A 616 -25.09 -35.67 -10.11
C THR A 616 -25.75 -34.63 -11.00
N ARG A 617 -26.98 -34.26 -10.66
CA ARG A 617 -27.74 -33.19 -11.29
C ARG A 617 -28.21 -32.22 -10.22
N LEU A 618 -28.10 -30.92 -10.51
CA LEU A 618 -28.59 -29.83 -9.67
C LEU A 618 -29.69 -29.07 -10.41
N VAL A 619 -30.78 -28.82 -9.70
CA VAL A 619 -31.83 -27.87 -10.06
C VAL A 619 -31.94 -26.86 -8.94
N ALA A 620 -31.67 -25.59 -9.23
CA ALA A 620 -31.86 -24.50 -8.27
C ALA A 620 -32.75 -23.40 -8.85
N GLU A 621 -33.59 -22.81 -8.00
CA GLU A 621 -34.49 -21.73 -8.36
C GLU A 621 -34.59 -20.68 -7.25
N GLN A 622 -34.58 -19.41 -7.63
CA GLN A 622 -34.94 -18.32 -6.72
C GLN A 622 -36.47 -18.25 -6.56
N VAL A 623 -37.00 -18.88 -5.51
CA VAL A 623 -38.45 -19.04 -5.28
C VAL A 623 -39.11 -17.81 -4.63
N SER A 624 -38.34 -16.89 -4.05
CA SER A 624 -38.83 -15.63 -3.48
C SER A 624 -37.76 -14.53 -3.55
N HIS A 625 -38.17 -13.28 -3.74
CA HIS A 625 -37.28 -12.10 -3.78
C HIS A 625 -37.26 -11.32 -2.45
N HIS A 626 -38.41 -11.20 -1.78
CA HIS A 626 -38.53 -10.52 -0.48
C HIS A 626 -39.36 -11.36 0.50
N PRO A 627 -38.72 -12.03 1.48
CA PRO A 627 -37.27 -12.18 1.62
C PRO A 627 -36.68 -13.06 0.49
N PRO A 628 -35.38 -12.95 0.19
CA PRO A 628 -34.73 -13.77 -0.83
C PRO A 628 -34.63 -15.22 -0.35
N ILE A 629 -35.22 -16.15 -1.10
CA ILE A 629 -35.17 -17.58 -0.80
C ILE A 629 -34.79 -18.32 -2.07
N THR A 630 -33.76 -19.15 -1.95
CA THR A 630 -33.32 -20.08 -2.99
C THR A 630 -33.69 -21.48 -2.56
N ALA A 631 -34.33 -22.24 -3.46
CA ALA A 631 -34.58 -23.66 -3.28
C ALA A 631 -33.71 -24.45 -4.25
N MET A 632 -33.23 -25.61 -3.82
CA MET A 632 -32.38 -26.48 -4.61
C MET A 632 -32.72 -27.95 -4.41
N HIS A 633 -32.49 -28.72 -5.47
CA HIS A 633 -32.62 -30.16 -5.52
C HIS A 633 -31.37 -30.74 -6.17
N VAL A 634 -30.73 -31.68 -5.49
CA VAL A 634 -29.60 -32.45 -6.01
C VAL A 634 -29.99 -33.91 -6.07
N SER A 635 -29.76 -34.56 -7.20
CA SER A 635 -29.94 -36.01 -7.36
C SER A 635 -28.64 -36.62 -7.88
N SER A 636 -28.17 -37.70 -7.27
CA SER A 636 -27.07 -38.51 -7.75
C SER A 636 -27.57 -39.88 -8.18
N SER A 637 -27.17 -40.33 -9.36
CA SER A 637 -27.37 -41.70 -9.82
C SER A 637 -26.01 -42.40 -9.96
N SER A 638 -25.85 -43.55 -9.30
CA SER A 638 -24.75 -44.49 -9.51
C SER A 638 -25.28 -45.83 -10.01
N ILE A 639 -24.47 -46.58 -10.75
CA ILE A 639 -24.78 -47.93 -11.20
C ILE A 639 -23.77 -48.87 -10.53
N ASP A 640 -24.23 -49.93 -9.88
CA ASP A 640 -23.32 -50.92 -9.29
C ASP A 640 -22.85 -51.98 -10.30
N GLY A 641 -21.96 -52.88 -9.87
CA GLY A 641 -21.39 -53.94 -10.72
C GLY A 641 -22.40 -54.96 -11.22
N ASP A 642 -23.61 -55.00 -10.65
CA ASP A 642 -24.72 -55.87 -11.04
C ASP A 642 -25.72 -55.16 -11.99
N GLY A 643 -25.52 -53.85 -12.23
CA GLY A 643 -26.34 -53.03 -13.13
C GLY A 643 -27.51 -52.32 -12.46
N ASP A 644 -27.64 -52.39 -11.13
CA ASP A 644 -28.70 -51.72 -10.38
C ASP A 644 -28.37 -50.24 -10.15
N ALA A 645 -29.36 -49.38 -10.41
CA ALA A 645 -29.24 -47.94 -10.21
C ALA A 645 -29.56 -47.54 -8.76
N HIS A 646 -28.60 -46.90 -8.10
CA HIS A 646 -28.74 -46.38 -6.74
C HIS A 646 -28.84 -44.85 -6.76
N GLU A 647 -29.78 -44.31 -6.00
CA GLU A 647 -30.06 -42.87 -5.99
C GLU A 647 -29.90 -42.24 -4.60
N VAL A 648 -29.22 -41.10 -4.56
CA VAL A 648 -29.17 -40.20 -3.39
C VAL A 648 -29.76 -38.87 -3.79
N ARG A 649 -30.71 -38.36 -3.00
CA ARG A 649 -31.39 -37.08 -3.25
C ARG A 649 -31.18 -36.13 -2.09
N ALA A 650 -31.00 -34.85 -2.36
CA ALA A 650 -30.95 -33.80 -1.36
C ALA A 650 -31.84 -32.62 -1.77
N ASP A 651 -32.81 -32.27 -0.93
CA ASP A 651 -33.69 -31.12 -1.08
C ASP A 651 -33.32 -30.07 -0.03
N GLY A 652 -33.01 -28.84 -0.44
CA GLY A 652 -32.64 -27.76 0.46
C GLY A 652 -33.27 -26.44 0.08
N TYR A 653 -33.48 -25.58 1.07
CA TYR A 653 -33.86 -24.19 0.83
C TYR A 653 -33.28 -23.29 1.92
N ALA A 654 -32.93 -22.08 1.54
CA ALA A 654 -32.32 -21.13 2.47
C ALA A 654 -32.79 -19.71 2.19
N ARG A 655 -33.15 -19.01 3.26
CA ARG A 655 -33.13 -17.54 3.32
C ARG A 655 -31.78 -17.12 3.89
N VAL A 656 -31.11 -16.19 3.23
CA VAL A 656 -29.86 -15.62 3.72
C VAL A 656 -30.15 -14.28 4.38
N GLU A 657 -29.78 -14.14 5.65
CA GLU A 657 -29.82 -12.88 6.41
C GLU A 657 -28.38 -12.43 6.67
N MET A 658 -28.03 -11.19 6.31
CA MET A 658 -26.68 -10.64 6.54
C MET A 658 -26.73 -9.53 7.58
N THR A 659 -25.89 -9.61 8.61
CA THR A 659 -25.73 -8.58 9.65
C THR A 659 -24.28 -8.18 9.82
N PHE A 660 -24.03 -6.90 10.12
CA PHE A 660 -22.69 -6.38 10.42
C PHE A 660 -22.54 -6.16 11.92
N ASN A 661 -21.50 -6.77 12.50
CA ASN A 661 -21.10 -6.53 13.89
C ASN A 661 -19.62 -6.11 13.84
N GLY A 662 -19.14 -5.23 14.73
CA GLY A 662 -17.86 -4.49 14.68
C GLY A 662 -16.51 -5.25 14.49
N GLY A 663 -16.52 -6.51 14.04
CA GLY A 663 -15.35 -7.25 13.56
C GLY A 663 -15.61 -8.19 12.37
N GLY A 664 -16.71 -8.06 11.61
CA GLY A 664 -16.96 -8.86 10.39
C GLY A 664 -18.42 -8.86 9.91
N VAL A 665 -18.68 -9.57 8.79
CA VAL A 665 -20.05 -9.85 8.30
C VAL A 665 -20.51 -11.17 8.87
N HIS A 666 -21.69 -11.21 9.47
CA HIS A 666 -22.35 -12.44 9.89
C HIS A 666 -23.45 -12.79 8.88
N ILE A 667 -23.32 -13.94 8.24
CA ILE A 667 -24.28 -14.49 7.28
C ILE A 667 -25.02 -15.62 8.00
N ARG A 668 -26.28 -15.35 8.32
CA ARG A 668 -27.19 -16.34 8.91
C ARG A 668 -27.97 -17.05 7.81
N GLN A 669 -27.96 -18.37 7.83
CA GLN A 669 -28.69 -19.20 6.87
C GLN A 669 -29.94 -19.77 7.53
N VAL A 670 -31.10 -19.18 7.23
CA VAL A 670 -32.39 -19.60 7.79
C VAL A 670 -33.05 -20.61 6.84
N GLY A 671 -33.02 -21.87 7.24
CA GLY A 671 -33.55 -23.00 6.47
C GLY A 671 -32.87 -24.29 6.91
N HIS A 672 -33.08 -25.35 6.15
CA HIS A 672 -32.44 -26.64 6.33
C HIS A 672 -32.53 -27.43 5.03
N ALA A 673 -31.89 -28.59 5.00
CA ALA A 673 -32.08 -29.55 3.92
C ALA A 673 -32.36 -30.95 4.45
N THR A 674 -32.91 -31.77 3.57
CA THR A 674 -33.07 -33.20 3.79
C THR A 674 -32.33 -33.97 2.73
N LEU A 675 -31.53 -34.95 3.13
CA LEU A 675 -30.90 -35.91 2.23
C LEU A 675 -31.56 -37.28 2.41
N ARG A 676 -31.78 -38.00 1.32
CA ARG A 676 -32.39 -39.33 1.33
C ARG A 676 -31.52 -40.28 0.52
N VAL A 677 -31.19 -41.41 1.15
CA VAL A 677 -30.52 -42.54 0.50
C VAL A 677 -31.61 -43.53 0.11
N GLU A 678 -31.99 -43.56 -1.18
CA GLU A 678 -33.23 -44.25 -1.60
C GLU A 678 -33.19 -45.76 -1.34
N ARG A 679 -32.03 -46.39 -1.59
CA ARG A 679 -31.83 -47.83 -1.39
C ARG A 679 -32.23 -48.32 0.01
N PHE A 680 -31.99 -47.50 1.03
CA PHE A 680 -32.23 -47.86 2.44
C PHE A 680 -33.43 -47.14 3.06
N ALA A 681 -34.14 -46.31 2.27
CA ALA A 681 -35.19 -45.42 2.76
C ALA A 681 -34.74 -44.59 4.00
N GLU A 682 -33.47 -44.16 4.00
CA GLU A 682 -32.85 -43.49 5.12
C GLU A 682 -32.82 -41.98 4.87
N ASP A 683 -33.43 -41.22 5.77
CA ASP A 683 -33.51 -39.76 5.68
C ASP A 683 -32.56 -39.12 6.68
N TYR A 684 -31.88 -38.07 6.23
CA TYR A 684 -30.95 -37.25 6.98
C TYR A 684 -31.46 -35.82 7.02
N LEU A 685 -31.35 -35.18 8.18
CA LEU A 685 -31.62 -33.76 8.34
C LEU A 685 -30.28 -33.02 8.43
N ILE A 686 -30.06 -32.10 7.48
CA ILE A 686 -28.77 -31.44 7.22
C ILE A 686 -28.86 -29.96 7.63
N PRO A 687 -27.95 -29.46 8.48
CA PRO A 687 -27.90 -28.06 8.88
C PRO A 687 -27.31 -27.17 7.78
N LEU A 688 -27.64 -25.88 7.83
CA LEU A 688 -26.98 -24.84 7.06
C LEU A 688 -26.22 -23.94 8.05
N PRO A 689 -24.89 -24.08 8.17
CA PRO A 689 -24.13 -23.34 9.18
C PRO A 689 -24.13 -21.82 8.96
N ASP A 690 -24.14 -21.08 10.06
CA ASP A 690 -23.92 -19.63 10.03
C ASP A 690 -22.44 -19.34 9.77
N VAL A 691 -22.17 -18.27 9.03
CA VAL A 691 -20.83 -17.94 8.53
C VAL A 691 -20.45 -16.55 9.00
N LYS A 692 -19.26 -16.41 9.57
CA LYS A 692 -18.66 -15.12 9.86
C LYS A 692 -17.55 -14.85 8.86
N VAL A 693 -17.68 -13.82 8.04
CA VAL A 693 -16.61 -13.34 7.18
C VAL A 693 -15.68 -12.45 8.01
N ARG A 694 -14.41 -12.84 8.11
CA ARG A 694 -13.35 -12.12 8.83
C ARG A 694 -12.30 -11.58 7.85
N GLY A 695 -11.30 -10.87 8.38
CA GLY A 695 -10.14 -10.42 7.61
C GLY A 695 -10.27 -9.05 6.93
N PHE A 696 -11.33 -8.30 7.25
CA PHE A 696 -11.56 -6.92 6.74
C PHE A 696 -10.40 -5.96 7.05
N LEU A 697 -9.79 -6.06 8.24
CA LEU A 697 -8.65 -5.22 8.64
C LEU A 697 -7.32 -5.60 7.95
N ALA A 698 -7.20 -6.84 7.48
CA ALA A 698 -6.00 -7.39 6.86
C ALA A 698 -6.11 -7.43 5.32
N GLY A 699 -7.23 -6.98 4.73
CA GLY A 699 -7.47 -6.96 3.29
C GLY A 699 -7.73 -8.32 2.64
N CYS A 700 -7.81 -9.41 3.40
CA CYS A 700 -8.03 -10.76 2.89
C CYS A 700 -9.26 -11.36 3.56
N LEU A 701 -10.40 -11.37 2.85
CA LEU A 701 -11.65 -11.89 3.39
C LEU A 701 -11.65 -13.42 3.40
N TYR A 702 -11.90 -14.00 4.56
CA TYR A 702 -12.02 -15.45 4.73
C TYR A 702 -13.27 -15.82 5.53
N PRO A 703 -13.91 -16.95 5.22
CA PRO A 703 -15.09 -17.41 5.94
C PRO A 703 -14.63 -18.16 7.18
N GLU A 704 -15.42 -18.06 8.25
CA GLU A 704 -15.20 -18.82 9.47
C GLU A 704 -16.55 -19.28 10.03
N ILE A 705 -16.64 -20.57 10.35
CA ILE A 705 -17.82 -21.16 10.99
C ILE A 705 -17.54 -21.25 12.49
N SER A 706 -18.55 -21.00 13.30
CA SER A 706 -18.49 -21.26 14.73
C SER A 706 -19.79 -21.84 15.24
N GLY A 707 -19.71 -22.64 16.31
CA GLY A 707 -20.87 -23.24 16.96
C GLY A 707 -20.94 -24.75 16.75
N THR A 708 -22.02 -25.34 17.26
CA THR A 708 -22.26 -26.78 17.20
C THR A 708 -23.47 -27.07 16.32
N TYR A 709 -23.32 -28.01 15.39
CA TYR A 709 -24.35 -28.41 14.43
C TYR A 709 -24.53 -29.92 14.46
N HIS A 710 -25.73 -30.40 14.11
CA HIS A 710 -26.07 -31.81 14.15
C HIS A 710 -26.60 -32.29 12.80
N ILE A 711 -26.05 -33.39 12.29
CA ILE A 711 -26.63 -34.19 11.21
C ILE A 711 -27.34 -35.37 11.87
N VAL A 712 -28.63 -35.55 11.56
CA VAL A 712 -29.47 -36.55 12.24
C VAL A 712 -30.03 -37.52 11.22
N SER A 713 -29.81 -38.81 11.43
CA SER A 713 -30.36 -39.87 10.59
C SER A 713 -31.61 -40.52 11.17
N SER A 714 -32.50 -41.00 10.30
CA SER A 714 -33.62 -41.88 10.65
C SER A 714 -33.18 -43.26 11.17
N SER A 715 -31.94 -43.68 10.92
CA SER A 715 -31.36 -44.92 11.49
C SER A 715 -30.93 -44.78 12.95
N GLY A 716 -31.12 -43.60 13.56
CA GLY A 716 -30.79 -43.36 14.96
C GLY A 716 -29.34 -42.96 15.19
N LEU A 717 -28.64 -42.46 14.16
CA LEU A 717 -27.28 -41.94 14.27
C LEU A 717 -27.30 -40.41 14.28
N VAL A 718 -26.39 -39.81 15.05
CA VAL A 718 -26.20 -38.35 15.14
C VAL A 718 -24.72 -38.03 14.94
N ALA A 719 -24.43 -37.15 13.99
CA ALA A 719 -23.13 -36.53 13.83
C ALA A 719 -23.16 -35.14 14.47
N GLU A 720 -22.47 -34.95 15.59
CA GLU A 720 -22.31 -33.65 16.24
C GLU A 720 -21.00 -33.01 15.76
N ILE A 721 -21.06 -31.79 15.23
CA ILE A 721 -19.94 -31.10 14.61
C ILE A 721 -19.74 -29.76 15.33
N ARG A 722 -18.57 -29.55 15.92
CA ARG A 722 -18.19 -28.32 16.60
C ARG A 722 -17.13 -27.59 15.78
N PHE A 723 -17.45 -26.37 15.36
CA PHE A 723 -16.53 -25.47 14.66
C PHE A 723 -16.00 -24.36 15.58
N TRP A 724 -14.74 -23.99 15.40
CA TRP A 724 -14.14 -22.82 16.06
C TRP A 724 -13.04 -22.17 15.21
N GLY A 725 -12.68 -20.96 15.61
CA GLY A 725 -11.76 -20.08 14.90
C GLY A 725 -10.48 -19.74 15.67
N GLU A 726 -9.69 -18.84 15.10
CA GLU A 726 -8.49 -18.29 15.74
C GLU A 726 -8.87 -17.43 16.97
N GLY A 727 -8.31 -17.77 18.13
CA GLY A 727 -8.55 -17.10 19.42
C GLY A 727 -7.77 -15.79 19.55
N MET A 728 -8.33 -14.81 20.27
CA MET A 728 -7.80 -13.43 20.34
C MET A 728 -6.49 -13.30 21.14
N LEU A 729 -6.08 -14.33 21.90
CA LEU A 729 -4.98 -14.26 22.87
C LEU A 729 -4.00 -15.44 22.82
N PHE A 730 -4.33 -16.54 22.14
CA PHE A 730 -3.46 -17.71 22.00
C PHE A 730 -3.66 -18.29 20.59
N GLY A 731 -2.56 -18.46 19.85
CA GLY A 731 -2.57 -18.90 18.45
C GLY A 731 -3.45 -20.13 18.26
N GLY A 732 -4.43 -20.02 17.37
CA GLY A 732 -5.33 -21.09 16.96
C GLY A 732 -5.44 -21.14 15.44
N LYS A 733 -5.63 -22.32 14.87
CA LYS A 733 -5.75 -22.50 13.43
C LYS A 733 -7.17 -22.15 12.97
N ARG A 734 -7.29 -21.40 11.86
CA ARG A 734 -8.59 -21.01 11.30
C ARG A 734 -9.39 -22.24 10.88
N ASN A 735 -10.72 -22.14 10.89
CA ASN A 735 -11.61 -23.18 10.35
C ASN A 735 -11.43 -24.57 10.99
N SER A 736 -11.06 -24.59 12.27
CA SER A 736 -10.88 -25.84 13.00
C SER A 736 -12.23 -26.46 13.36
N PHE A 737 -12.30 -27.79 13.34
CA PHE A 737 -13.49 -28.52 13.74
C PHE A 737 -13.16 -29.87 14.37
N GLU A 738 -14.11 -30.35 15.15
CA GLU A 738 -14.20 -31.72 15.65
C GLU A 738 -15.62 -32.20 15.44
N ALA A 739 -15.78 -33.42 14.93
CA ALA A 739 -17.06 -34.08 14.78
C ALA A 739 -17.04 -35.48 15.39
N LYS A 740 -18.18 -35.88 15.97
CA LYS A 740 -18.36 -37.20 16.57
C LYS A 740 -19.65 -37.83 16.08
N VAL A 741 -19.58 -39.08 15.64
CA VAL A 741 -20.76 -39.89 15.26
C VAL A 741 -21.11 -40.80 16.43
N PHE A 742 -22.36 -40.80 16.89
CA PHE A 742 -22.84 -41.64 17.99
C PHE A 742 -24.31 -42.04 17.79
N ARG A 743 -24.81 -42.98 18.60
CA ARG A 743 -26.21 -43.43 18.57
C ARG A 743 -27.12 -42.48 19.37
N LYS A 744 -28.24 -42.08 18.75
CA LYS A 744 -29.26 -41.19 19.31
C LYS A 744 -29.82 -41.79 20.60
N GLY A 745 -29.64 -41.09 21.72
CA GLY A 745 -30.09 -41.53 23.06
C GLY A 745 -28.97 -41.80 24.05
N GLN A 746 -27.70 -41.88 23.62
CA GLN A 746 -26.56 -41.86 24.54
C GLN A 746 -26.34 -40.43 25.07
N GLY A 747 -26.37 -40.27 26.40
CA GLY A 747 -26.09 -39.00 27.09
C GLY A 747 -27.18 -37.94 26.93
N LYS A 748 -28.19 -37.94 27.82
CA LYS A 748 -29.08 -36.78 28.02
C LYS A 748 -28.29 -35.64 28.68
N GLU A 749 -28.41 -34.42 28.15
CA GLU A 749 -27.87 -33.22 28.79
C GLU A 749 -28.42 -33.09 30.23
N GLY A 750 -27.51 -32.99 31.19
CA GLY A 750 -27.84 -32.83 32.61
C GLY A 750 -27.73 -34.09 33.48
N MET A 751 -27.40 -35.27 32.92
CA MET A 751 -27.41 -36.54 33.69
C MET A 751 -26.14 -37.40 33.55
N GLY A 752 -24.95 -36.79 33.45
CA GLY A 752 -23.65 -37.44 33.73
C GLY A 752 -23.21 -38.64 32.86
N GLU A 753 -24.04 -39.17 31.96
CA GLU A 753 -23.68 -40.26 31.05
C GLU A 753 -22.75 -39.75 29.94
N LYS A 754 -21.56 -40.37 29.81
CA LYS A 754 -20.61 -40.10 28.73
C LYS A 754 -21.19 -40.60 27.40
N LYS A 755 -21.29 -39.72 26.40
CA LYS A 755 -21.51 -40.11 25.00
C LYS A 755 -20.28 -40.89 24.52
N GLU A 756 -20.43 -42.15 24.12
CA GLU A 756 -19.36 -42.95 23.52
C GLU A 756 -19.40 -42.79 21.99
N PRO A 757 -18.41 -42.11 21.37
CA PRO A 757 -18.40 -41.94 19.93
C PRO A 757 -18.03 -43.24 19.21
N ILE A 758 -18.61 -43.47 18.04
CA ILE A 758 -18.26 -44.55 17.10
C ILE A 758 -17.09 -44.09 16.22
N TYR A 759 -17.23 -42.89 15.64
CA TYR A 759 -16.21 -42.26 14.81
C TYR A 759 -15.89 -40.85 15.32
N GLU A 760 -14.62 -40.49 15.25
CA GLU A 760 -14.12 -39.14 15.53
C GLU A 760 -13.47 -38.56 14.27
N VAL A 761 -13.87 -37.35 13.90
CA VAL A 761 -13.31 -36.61 12.77
C VAL A 761 -12.76 -35.28 13.30
N ALA A 762 -11.51 -34.97 13.02
CA ALA A 762 -10.89 -33.74 13.53
C ALA A 762 -9.88 -33.16 12.54
N GLY A 763 -9.83 -31.83 12.47
CA GLY A 763 -8.89 -31.12 11.61
C GLY A 763 -9.33 -29.70 11.29
N CYS A 764 -8.96 -29.21 10.12
CA CYS A 764 -9.39 -27.92 9.58
C CYS A 764 -10.14 -28.17 8.28
N TRP A 765 -11.42 -27.83 8.22
CA TRP A 765 -12.25 -28.18 7.05
C TRP A 765 -11.74 -27.53 5.76
N SER A 766 -10.97 -26.43 5.87
CA SER A 766 -10.37 -25.74 4.73
C SER A 766 -8.97 -26.22 4.32
N GLU A 767 -8.36 -27.15 5.06
CA GLU A 767 -7.00 -27.67 4.75
C GLU A 767 -6.94 -29.20 4.71
N GLY A 768 -7.63 -29.88 5.63
CA GLY A 768 -7.63 -31.33 5.74
C GLY A 768 -7.98 -31.81 7.13
N TRP A 769 -8.39 -33.08 7.23
CA TRP A 769 -8.81 -33.71 8.48
C TRP A 769 -8.53 -35.21 8.49
N THR A 770 -8.58 -35.80 9.68
CA THR A 770 -8.45 -37.25 9.87
C THR A 770 -9.75 -37.83 10.41
N VAL A 771 -10.07 -39.06 9.98
CA VAL A 771 -11.18 -39.88 10.49
C VAL A 771 -10.61 -41.04 11.28
N LYS A 772 -11.11 -41.26 12.49
CA LYS A 772 -10.70 -42.34 13.39
C LYS A 772 -11.88 -43.18 13.83
N ASP A 773 -11.69 -44.50 13.93
CA ASP A 773 -12.61 -45.37 14.68
C ASP A 773 -12.30 -45.25 16.17
N SER A 774 -13.26 -44.76 16.94
CA SER A 774 -13.07 -44.49 18.37
C SER A 774 -12.94 -45.77 19.20
N ARG A 775 -13.39 -46.91 18.67
CA ARG A 775 -13.37 -48.21 19.36
C ARG A 775 -11.99 -48.85 19.26
N THR A 776 -11.31 -48.70 18.13
CA THR A 776 -9.99 -49.29 17.88
C THR A 776 -8.84 -48.29 18.01
N GLY A 777 -9.13 -46.99 17.88
CA GLY A 777 -8.12 -45.93 17.80
C GLY A 777 -7.43 -45.82 16.43
N GLU A 778 -7.85 -46.64 15.46
CA GLU A 778 -7.27 -46.70 14.12
C GLU A 778 -7.68 -45.47 13.30
N VAL A 779 -6.72 -44.88 12.56
CA VAL A 779 -6.98 -43.82 11.58
C VAL A 779 -7.48 -44.50 10.31
N LEU A 780 -8.76 -44.29 9.98
CA LEU A 780 -9.40 -44.88 8.82
C LEU A 780 -9.09 -44.12 7.53
N GLU A 781 -8.99 -42.79 7.63
CA GLU A 781 -8.81 -41.90 6.47
C GLU A 781 -8.11 -40.61 6.89
N THR A 782 -7.24 -40.10 6.00
CA THR A 782 -6.74 -38.72 6.04
C THR A 782 -7.19 -38.03 4.77
N TYR A 783 -7.98 -36.97 4.90
CA TYR A 783 -8.47 -36.17 3.79
C TYR A 783 -7.64 -34.91 3.65
N GLU A 784 -6.97 -34.76 2.50
CA GLU A 784 -6.27 -33.54 2.12
C GLU A 784 -7.07 -32.77 1.08
N VAL A 785 -7.40 -31.53 1.41
CA VAL A 785 -8.39 -30.73 0.69
C VAL A 785 -7.94 -30.33 -0.72
N ASP A 786 -6.63 -30.22 -0.96
CA ASP A 786 -6.02 -29.83 -2.25
C ASP A 786 -5.34 -31.01 -2.97
N ALA A 787 -5.61 -32.25 -2.56
CA ALA A 787 -5.09 -33.43 -3.23
C ALA A 787 -5.77 -33.61 -4.62
N PRO A 788 -5.03 -34.01 -5.68
CA PRO A 788 -5.58 -34.16 -7.04
C PRO A 788 -6.83 -35.06 -7.13
N GLU A 789 -6.87 -36.13 -6.34
CA GLU A 789 -7.99 -37.07 -6.25
C GLU A 789 -9.27 -36.46 -5.64
N ASN A 790 -9.15 -35.31 -4.97
CA ASN A 790 -10.25 -34.58 -4.35
C ASN A 790 -10.69 -33.36 -5.18
N GLU A 791 -10.19 -33.19 -6.40
CA GLU A 791 -10.67 -32.14 -7.32
C GLU A 791 -12.15 -32.36 -7.70
N PRO A 792 -12.94 -31.28 -7.88
CA PRO A 792 -14.32 -31.41 -8.33
C PRO A 792 -14.39 -31.90 -9.77
N ALA A 793 -15.43 -32.67 -10.07
CA ALA A 793 -15.76 -33.02 -11.45
C ALA A 793 -16.04 -31.73 -12.26
N PRO A 794 -15.80 -31.74 -13.59
CA PRO A 794 -16.11 -30.59 -14.42
C PRO A 794 -17.62 -30.32 -14.43
N MET A 795 -17.98 -29.03 -14.33
CA MET A 795 -19.37 -28.60 -14.38
C MET A 795 -19.88 -28.62 -15.83
N GLU A 796 -20.89 -29.42 -16.08
CA GLU A 796 -21.59 -29.52 -17.36
C GLU A 796 -22.84 -28.65 -17.33
N VAL A 797 -22.86 -27.61 -18.17
CA VAL A 797 -24.03 -26.77 -18.43
C VAL A 797 -24.26 -26.70 -19.94
N GLU A 798 -25.51 -26.56 -20.35
CA GLU A 798 -25.88 -26.37 -21.74
C GLU A 798 -25.22 -25.12 -22.34
N PRO A 799 -24.91 -25.08 -23.65
CA PRO A 799 -24.42 -23.87 -24.33
C PRO A 799 -25.32 -22.65 -24.10
N LEU A 800 -24.75 -21.45 -24.00
CA LEU A 800 -25.49 -20.23 -23.66
C LEU A 800 -26.63 -19.94 -24.64
N GLU A 801 -26.48 -20.33 -25.90
CA GLU A 801 -27.46 -20.15 -26.97
C GLU A 801 -28.69 -21.06 -26.81
N THR A 802 -28.52 -22.23 -26.18
CA THR A 802 -29.57 -23.24 -25.97
C THR A 802 -30.20 -23.16 -24.58
N GLN A 803 -29.56 -22.49 -23.62
CA GLN A 803 -30.11 -22.19 -22.30
C GLN A 803 -31.37 -21.32 -22.40
N ASP A 804 -32.32 -21.46 -21.49
CA ASP A 804 -33.48 -20.57 -21.38
C ASP A 804 -33.06 -19.17 -20.89
N PRO A 805 -33.73 -18.07 -21.30
CA PRO A 805 -33.44 -16.73 -20.81
C PRO A 805 -33.42 -16.58 -19.28
N TRP A 806 -34.13 -17.43 -18.53
CA TRP A 806 -34.19 -17.42 -17.07
C TRP A 806 -33.02 -18.15 -16.38
N GLU A 807 -32.18 -18.87 -17.14
CA GLU A 807 -31.00 -19.53 -16.59
C GLU A 807 -29.88 -18.53 -16.28
N SER A 808 -29.28 -18.62 -15.08
CA SER A 808 -28.33 -17.65 -14.50
C SER A 808 -27.22 -17.26 -15.48
N ARG A 809 -26.58 -18.25 -16.12
CA ARG A 809 -25.45 -18.03 -17.01
C ARG A 809 -25.84 -17.25 -18.27
N ARG A 810 -27.04 -17.48 -18.82
CA ARG A 810 -27.61 -16.72 -19.95
C ARG A 810 -28.11 -15.35 -19.51
N ALA A 811 -28.89 -15.27 -18.42
CA ALA A 811 -29.44 -14.03 -17.90
C ALA A 811 -28.34 -13.02 -17.56
N TRP A 812 -27.27 -13.46 -16.89
CA TRP A 812 -26.15 -12.62 -16.47
C TRP A 812 -25.00 -12.57 -17.49
N ALA A 813 -25.14 -13.12 -18.70
CA ALA A 813 -24.04 -13.32 -19.64
C ALA A 813 -23.20 -12.06 -19.91
N GLN A 814 -23.84 -10.89 -20.06
CA GLN A 814 -23.13 -9.62 -20.30
C GLN A 814 -22.44 -9.10 -19.04
N VAL A 815 -23.04 -9.29 -17.87
CA VAL A 815 -22.42 -8.96 -16.58
C VAL A 815 -21.18 -9.83 -16.35
N LEU A 816 -21.30 -11.14 -16.60
CA LEU A 816 -20.19 -12.10 -16.50
C LEU A 816 -19.07 -11.78 -17.50
N ARG A 817 -19.41 -11.37 -18.72
CA ARG A 817 -18.43 -10.91 -19.73
C ARG A 817 -17.70 -9.65 -19.26
N GLY A 818 -18.43 -8.66 -18.75
CA GLY A 818 -17.84 -7.43 -18.19
C GLY A 818 -16.89 -7.74 -17.03
N LEU A 819 -17.28 -8.64 -16.11
CA LEU A 819 -16.43 -9.10 -15.01
C LEU A 819 -15.16 -9.78 -15.53
N LYS A 820 -15.26 -10.64 -16.56
CA LYS A 820 -14.11 -11.31 -17.18
C LYS A 820 -13.16 -10.34 -17.90
N MET A 821 -13.69 -9.28 -18.49
CA MET A 821 -12.92 -8.25 -19.20
C MET A 821 -12.38 -7.14 -18.28
N GLY A 822 -12.78 -7.10 -17.01
CA GLY A 822 -12.48 -5.99 -16.11
C GLY A 822 -13.19 -4.68 -16.49
N ASP A 823 -14.22 -4.75 -17.35
CA ASP A 823 -14.99 -3.58 -17.80
C ASP A 823 -16.12 -3.25 -16.82
N MET A 824 -15.75 -2.46 -15.82
CA MET A 824 -16.61 -2.06 -14.72
C MET A 824 -17.84 -1.25 -15.17
N ARG A 825 -17.74 -0.50 -16.27
CA ARG A 825 -18.85 0.30 -16.79
C ARG A 825 -19.93 -0.61 -17.37
N THR A 826 -19.52 -1.63 -18.12
CA THR A 826 -20.43 -2.65 -18.65
C THR A 826 -21.10 -3.45 -17.54
N VAL A 827 -20.35 -3.86 -16.51
CA VAL A 827 -20.91 -4.60 -15.36
C VAL A 827 -22.04 -3.81 -14.67
N VAL A 828 -21.82 -2.53 -14.37
CA VAL A 828 -22.85 -1.69 -13.73
C VAL A 828 -24.07 -1.54 -14.63
N THR A 829 -23.85 -1.21 -15.90
CA THR A 829 -24.92 -0.91 -16.87
C THR A 829 -25.82 -2.13 -17.08
N GLU A 830 -25.25 -3.29 -17.38
CA GLU A 830 -26.00 -4.51 -17.68
C GLU A 830 -26.71 -5.07 -16.45
N LYS A 831 -26.07 -4.97 -15.28
CA LYS A 831 -26.70 -5.35 -14.01
C LYS A 831 -27.94 -4.50 -13.71
N SER A 832 -27.82 -3.17 -13.87
CA SER A 832 -28.95 -2.27 -13.65
C SER A 832 -30.12 -2.53 -14.59
N LYS A 833 -29.88 -2.97 -15.85
CA LYS A 833 -30.95 -3.32 -16.78
C LYS A 833 -31.84 -4.46 -16.24
N ILE A 834 -31.22 -5.55 -15.78
CA ILE A 834 -31.95 -6.71 -15.23
C ILE A 834 -32.70 -6.30 -13.95
N GLU A 835 -32.03 -5.60 -13.04
CA GLU A 835 -32.65 -5.17 -11.78
C GLU A 835 -33.86 -4.24 -12.01
N GLN A 836 -33.76 -3.31 -12.95
CA GLN A 836 -34.87 -2.40 -13.30
C GLN A 836 -36.02 -3.15 -13.97
N ALA A 837 -35.73 -4.03 -14.93
CA ALA A 837 -36.74 -4.83 -15.60
C ALA A 837 -37.51 -5.72 -14.61
N GLN A 838 -36.81 -6.35 -13.67
CA GLN A 838 -37.43 -7.14 -12.62
C GLN A 838 -38.32 -6.28 -11.71
N ARG A 839 -37.87 -5.11 -11.28
CA ARG A 839 -38.70 -4.18 -10.48
C ARG A 839 -39.97 -3.77 -11.22
N GLN A 840 -39.88 -3.45 -12.51
CA GLN A 840 -41.03 -3.08 -13.33
C GLN A 840 -42.00 -4.25 -13.51
N MET A 841 -41.49 -5.46 -13.77
CA MET A 841 -42.30 -6.67 -13.87
C MET A 841 -43.06 -6.95 -12.58
N ARG A 842 -42.40 -6.85 -11.41
CA ARG A 842 -43.06 -7.04 -10.11
C ARG A 842 -44.14 -5.99 -9.83
N ALA A 843 -43.89 -4.73 -10.21
CA ALA A 843 -44.90 -3.68 -10.06
C ALA A 843 -46.14 -3.96 -10.94
N SER A 844 -45.94 -4.45 -12.16
CA SER A 844 -47.01 -4.81 -13.10
C SER A 844 -47.82 -6.02 -12.61
N GLU A 845 -47.15 -7.08 -12.16
CA GLU A 845 -47.80 -8.27 -11.58
C GLU A 845 -48.64 -7.92 -10.35
N ALA A 846 -48.08 -7.10 -9.44
CA ALA A 846 -48.79 -6.63 -8.25
C ALA A 846 -50.04 -5.82 -8.61
N ALA A 847 -49.94 -4.92 -9.61
CA ALA A 847 -51.08 -4.15 -10.09
C ALA A 847 -52.17 -5.02 -10.73
N ARG A 848 -51.80 -6.18 -11.29
CA ARG A 848 -52.73 -7.15 -11.90
C ARG A 848 -53.19 -8.25 -10.95
N GLY A 849 -52.72 -8.26 -9.70
CA GLY A 849 -53.01 -9.33 -8.73
C GLY A 849 -52.44 -10.70 -9.10
N ILE A 850 -51.38 -10.73 -9.92
CA ILE A 850 -50.72 -11.97 -10.35
C ILE A 850 -49.66 -12.34 -9.30
N THR A 851 -49.73 -13.56 -8.78
CA THR A 851 -48.73 -14.13 -7.87
C THR A 851 -47.70 -14.92 -8.67
N TRP A 852 -46.41 -14.67 -8.42
CA TRP A 852 -45.34 -15.45 -9.06
C TRP A 852 -45.37 -16.90 -8.62
N GLU A 853 -45.39 -17.81 -9.60
CA GLU A 853 -45.31 -19.25 -9.35
C GLU A 853 -43.91 -19.79 -9.76
N PRO A 854 -43.16 -20.38 -8.81
CA PRO A 854 -41.91 -21.05 -9.12
C PRO A 854 -42.11 -22.24 -10.05
N LEU A 855 -41.12 -22.50 -10.90
CA LEU A 855 -41.19 -23.47 -11.98
C LEU A 855 -40.98 -24.90 -11.47
N PHE A 856 -39.98 -25.14 -10.62
CA PHE A 856 -39.61 -26.48 -10.18
C PHE A 856 -39.95 -26.79 -8.73
N PHE A 857 -40.28 -25.78 -7.93
CA PHE A 857 -40.49 -25.95 -6.49
C PHE A 857 -41.89 -25.55 -6.05
N ARG A 858 -42.42 -26.24 -5.05
CA ARG A 858 -43.66 -25.87 -4.36
C ARG A 858 -43.41 -25.65 -2.88
N SER A 859 -44.13 -24.68 -2.33
CA SER A 859 -44.18 -24.48 -0.87
C SER A 859 -45.24 -25.39 -0.27
N GLN A 860 -44.85 -26.27 0.65
CA GLN A 860 -45.74 -27.11 1.44
C GLN A 860 -45.97 -26.50 2.82
N GLN A 861 -47.12 -26.85 3.43
CA GLN A 861 -47.44 -26.44 4.80
C GLN A 861 -46.48 -27.06 5.82
N PRO A 862 -46.11 -26.33 6.89
CA PRO A 862 -45.08 -26.78 7.86
C PRO A 862 -45.40 -28.13 8.53
N GLU A 863 -46.66 -28.44 8.75
CA GLU A 863 -47.15 -29.66 9.39
C GLU A 863 -46.85 -30.91 8.55
N ASN A 864 -46.80 -30.74 7.23
CA ASN A 864 -46.57 -31.82 6.28
C ASN A 864 -45.07 -32.18 6.13
N HIS A 865 -44.18 -31.44 6.80
CA HIS A 865 -42.75 -31.75 6.77
C HIS A 865 -42.37 -32.88 7.76
N HIS A 866 -42.91 -34.08 7.54
CA HIS A 866 -42.78 -35.22 8.45
C HIS A 866 -41.32 -35.61 8.76
N VAL A 867 -40.42 -35.54 7.77
CA VAL A 867 -38.98 -35.84 7.97
C VAL A 867 -38.37 -34.90 9.01
N PHE A 868 -38.63 -33.59 8.92
CA PHE A 868 -38.11 -32.62 9.88
C PHE A 868 -38.60 -32.95 11.30
N HIS A 869 -39.93 -33.03 11.49
CA HIS A 869 -40.55 -33.27 12.81
C HIS A 869 -40.13 -34.58 13.45
N ARG A 870 -39.90 -35.62 12.65
CA ARG A 870 -39.42 -36.93 13.12
C ARG A 870 -37.96 -36.86 13.59
N LEU A 871 -37.09 -36.19 12.83
CA LEU A 871 -35.64 -36.20 13.09
C LEU A 871 -35.22 -35.15 14.13
N SER A 872 -35.85 -33.96 14.15
CA SER A 872 -35.52 -32.87 15.07
C SER A 872 -36.03 -33.08 16.50
N ARG A 873 -36.89 -34.08 16.75
CA ARG A 873 -37.44 -34.38 18.07
C ARG A 873 -36.33 -34.58 19.11
N GLY A 874 -36.36 -33.76 20.17
CA GLY A 874 -35.39 -33.78 21.28
C GLY A 874 -34.13 -32.95 21.03
N LEU A 875 -34.06 -32.20 19.93
CA LEU A 875 -32.98 -31.27 19.62
C LEU A 875 -33.48 -29.81 19.70
N SER A 876 -32.58 -28.85 19.82
CA SER A 876 -32.89 -27.41 19.85
C SER A 876 -33.28 -26.83 18.48
N TRP A 877 -33.67 -27.67 17.52
CA TRP A 877 -33.95 -27.26 16.14
C TRP A 877 -35.36 -26.71 15.98
N GLN A 878 -35.48 -25.56 15.31
CA GLN A 878 -36.75 -24.88 15.05
C GLN A 878 -37.02 -24.79 13.55
N LEU A 879 -38.25 -25.11 13.15
CA LEU A 879 -38.70 -24.90 11.78
C LEU A 879 -39.07 -23.42 11.59
N HIS A 880 -38.32 -22.70 10.75
CA HIS A 880 -38.53 -21.27 10.51
C HIS A 880 -39.44 -20.98 9.31
N SER A 881 -40.54 -21.70 9.17
CA SER A 881 -41.44 -21.60 8.00
C SER A 881 -41.98 -20.19 7.75
N ASP A 882 -42.23 -19.42 8.80
CA ASP A 882 -42.72 -18.04 8.69
C ASP A 882 -41.67 -17.11 8.05
N LYS A 883 -40.38 -17.42 8.26
CA LYS A 883 -39.27 -16.66 7.67
C LYS A 883 -38.93 -17.10 6.25
N THR A 884 -39.30 -18.31 5.86
CA THR A 884 -38.99 -18.92 4.55
C THR A 884 -40.20 -19.04 3.62
N LYS A 885 -41.33 -18.42 3.95
CA LYS A 885 -42.59 -18.50 3.18
C LYS A 885 -43.05 -19.96 2.95
N GLY A 886 -42.92 -20.78 3.99
CA GLY A 886 -43.22 -22.21 3.99
C GLY A 886 -41.99 -23.08 3.75
N VAL A 887 -42.23 -24.33 3.37
CA VAL A 887 -41.20 -25.36 3.19
C VAL A 887 -41.11 -25.69 1.70
N TRP A 888 -39.96 -25.50 1.07
CA TRP A 888 -39.82 -25.70 -0.36
C TRP A 888 -39.39 -27.13 -0.70
N ARG A 889 -40.09 -27.77 -1.64
CA ARG A 889 -39.78 -29.10 -2.16
C ARG A 889 -39.82 -29.09 -3.68
N VAL A 890 -38.98 -29.90 -4.30
CA VAL A 890 -39.01 -30.11 -5.75
C VAL A 890 -40.33 -30.76 -6.18
N ASP A 891 -40.84 -30.37 -7.34
CA ASP A 891 -41.93 -31.04 -8.03
C ASP A 891 -41.33 -31.95 -9.12
N ASP A 892 -41.15 -33.23 -8.80
CA ASP A 892 -40.57 -34.23 -9.68
C ASP A 892 -41.25 -34.30 -11.06
N ARG A 893 -42.56 -34.03 -11.12
CA ARG A 893 -43.30 -34.05 -12.40
C ARG A 893 -42.90 -32.88 -13.28
N ARG A 894 -42.68 -31.69 -12.70
CA ARG A 894 -42.25 -30.50 -13.43
C ARG A 894 -40.80 -30.61 -13.91
N VAL A 895 -39.93 -31.19 -13.08
CA VAL A 895 -38.53 -31.45 -13.48
C VAL A 895 -38.46 -32.47 -14.61
N LYS A 896 -39.25 -33.56 -14.56
CA LYS A 896 -39.26 -34.59 -15.62
C LYS A 896 -39.85 -34.12 -16.94
N ASN A 897 -40.85 -33.24 -16.90
CA ASN A 897 -41.54 -32.72 -18.09
C ASN A 897 -41.01 -31.37 -18.57
N MET A 898 -39.76 -31.04 -18.23
CA MET A 898 -39.15 -29.75 -18.51
C MET A 898 -38.92 -29.56 -20.03
N GLN A 899 -39.45 -28.47 -20.59
CA GLN A 899 -39.27 -28.13 -22.01
C GLN A 899 -39.01 -26.62 -22.18
N ARG A 900 -37.90 -26.25 -22.85
CA ARG A 900 -37.54 -24.85 -23.12
C ARG A 900 -38.33 -24.31 -24.34
N PRO A 901 -38.72 -23.02 -24.38
CA PRO A 901 -38.57 -22.03 -23.31
C PRO A 901 -39.58 -22.27 -22.17
N PHE A 902 -39.12 -22.16 -20.93
CA PHE A 902 -39.89 -22.53 -19.73
C PHE A 902 -41.10 -21.62 -19.50
N ARG A 903 -41.01 -20.36 -19.93
CA ARG A 903 -42.03 -19.32 -19.71
C ARG A 903 -42.53 -18.67 -21.00
N GLY A 904 -42.45 -19.38 -22.13
CA GLY A 904 -42.90 -18.86 -23.43
C GLY A 904 -42.08 -17.65 -23.88
N GLU A 905 -42.76 -16.55 -24.23
CA GLU A 905 -42.11 -15.29 -24.67
C GLU A 905 -41.58 -14.44 -23.50
N LEU A 906 -41.97 -14.72 -22.26
CA LEU A 906 -41.57 -13.94 -21.10
C LEU A 906 -40.08 -14.16 -20.77
N THR A 907 -39.29 -13.08 -20.70
CA THR A 907 -37.87 -13.11 -20.32
C THR A 907 -37.62 -12.36 -19.00
N PRO A 908 -36.43 -12.48 -18.38
CA PRO A 908 -36.08 -11.66 -17.22
C PRO A 908 -36.08 -10.14 -17.49
N PHE A 909 -36.12 -9.72 -18.76
CA PHE A 909 -36.17 -8.32 -19.17
C PHE A 909 -37.60 -7.81 -19.44
N GLY A 910 -38.60 -8.69 -19.39
CA GLY A 910 -39.98 -8.39 -19.81
C GLY A 910 -40.47 -9.27 -20.95
N TYR A 911 -41.68 -8.97 -21.42
CA TYR A 911 -42.24 -9.49 -22.67
C TYR A 911 -41.64 -8.78 -23.87
#